data_AF-A0A2R6XQT6-F1
#
_entry.id   AF-A0A2R6XQT6-F1
#
_cell.length_a   1.000
_cell.length_b   1.000
_cell.length_c   1.000
_cell.angle_alpha   90.00
_cell.angle_beta   90.00
_cell.angle_gamma   90.00
#
_symmetry.space_group_name_H-M   'P 1'
#
loop_
_entity.id
_entity.type
_entity.pdbx_description
1 polymer ?
#
loop_
_entity_poly.entity_id
_entity_poly.type
_entity_poly.pdbx_seq_one_letter_code
_entity_poly.pdbx_strand_id
1 'polypeptide(L)'
;MRNLELLKANRFPMYVDNESDEGCSKQQNMMQSKVSTAERLSTPNMQVPRVAEELKVPLIRSLLTKALKAQHVERFKLAGTIFREVLQVLPKQRICLRALGAMALEINHYPEAVNWLQEGVREYPNDALFHTRLGDAYSGLGKYEEALEKYDRALGLVVDNQSLIAISDLDKMTLADETISNVEKNHTDVKSTFKRDQIKEPDIDDLNAGDLQGAVTLDGLKIACAKVLSKMGNGSLANAILMEVLKDSPGNIDALYEYGGLLLSHGLIKDAVSVFLKLMIARPGSKKIRRSLSKALKHQQGLESLKNELAPEAMAAPALAFIASCVKDYGAISEAVELYEMASTMSPSTPGYFLSLIHLYEVTYEYHKGLEKAVTFFRNAKSSIRNLSYRSAIECIDNNKGISQDQESNPSESHVGVEYPRWCILPSRDVEAEQERHVLVNNNQENDGSDRGTSCNYDESNLDSLAVVFTATKILFISGFLERASRLARIVEPARAASAKPLHQTLVRNEAAYFTCLHQILEDYPIPLPLGPIEKSNALFLAGDSHCLSAAWRRVCLRGKDCVLIPKLVTGLKIWHLRPESDFYPKIAFENTMKSIPDVSKVVMLYGEIDCRDGIIGAVEKGKYQDIEEGVQATVDLYIDILQKLVTERRFELFVHPIPPVLNETRPLVQTFNRILEQRLLFYKKAHPAIGGRLHWLDFVADLLTVEGLPVPFPLFC
;
A
#
# COMPACT_ATOMS: atom_id res chain seq x y z
N MET A 1 -10.27 -2.10 -22.35
CA MET A 1 -9.24 -2.93 -23.02
C MET A 1 -8.22 -2.07 -23.78
N ARG A 2 -8.64 -1.23 -24.75
CA ARG A 2 -7.72 -0.34 -25.51
C ARG A 2 -6.87 0.65 -24.67
N ASN A 3 -7.41 1.17 -23.56
CA ASN A 3 -6.66 2.07 -22.66
C ASN A 3 -5.61 1.33 -21.78
N LEU A 4 -5.70 -0.01 -21.66
CA LEU A 4 -4.77 -0.83 -20.86
C LEU A 4 -3.53 -1.26 -21.65
N GLU A 5 -3.62 -1.32 -22.99
CA GLU A 5 -2.50 -1.69 -23.86
C GLU A 5 -1.53 -0.52 -24.10
N LEU A 6 -2.04 0.71 -24.22
CA LEU A 6 -1.21 1.92 -24.37
C LEU A 6 -0.37 2.21 -23.11
N LEU A 7 -0.83 1.81 -21.93
CA LEU A 7 -0.13 1.94 -20.65
C LEU A 7 1.01 0.92 -20.45
N LYS A 8 1.04 -0.18 -21.19
CA LYS A 8 2.06 -1.24 -21.05
C LYS A 8 3.33 -0.97 -21.84
N ALA A 9 3.27 -0.13 -22.88
CA ALA A 9 4.37 0.04 -23.84
C ALA A 9 5.56 0.86 -23.31
N ASN A 10 5.39 1.70 -22.28
CA ASN A 10 6.44 2.63 -21.81
C ASN A 10 6.71 2.52 -20.29
N ARG A 11 6.91 1.31 -19.77
CA ARG A 11 7.56 1.15 -18.46
C ARG A 11 9.06 1.40 -18.61
N PHE A 12 9.59 2.42 -17.94
CA PHE A 12 11.03 2.44 -17.60
C PHE A 12 11.36 1.19 -16.77
N PRO A 13 12.52 0.55 -16.99
CA PRO A 13 12.66 -0.89 -16.84
C PRO A 13 12.84 -1.31 -15.38
N MET A 14 11.83 -2.01 -14.85
CA MET A 14 12.09 -3.16 -13.97
C MET A 14 12.28 -4.35 -14.90
N TYR A 15 13.51 -4.86 -15.01
CA TYR A 15 13.88 -6.03 -15.80
C TYR A 15 12.85 -7.16 -15.65
N VAL A 16 12.00 -7.33 -16.67
CA VAL A 16 11.21 -8.54 -16.93
C VAL A 16 11.00 -8.62 -18.45
N ASP A 17 11.35 -9.78 -19.02
CA ASP A 17 11.40 -10.06 -20.44
C ASP A 17 10.19 -9.57 -21.26
N ASN A 18 10.52 -8.96 -22.41
CA ASN A 18 9.59 -8.49 -23.43
C ASN A 18 8.92 -9.66 -24.16
N GLU A 19 7.62 -9.88 -23.94
CA GLU A 19 6.74 -10.44 -24.97
C GLU A 19 5.43 -9.66 -25.03
N SER A 20 5.17 -9.07 -26.19
CA SER A 20 4.10 -8.14 -26.53
C SER A 20 2.70 -8.79 -26.61
N ASP A 21 1.67 -8.10 -26.12
CA ASP A 21 0.24 -8.49 -26.15
C ASP A 21 -0.35 -8.69 -27.57
N GLU A 22 0.34 -8.33 -28.66
CA GLU A 22 -0.08 -8.61 -30.05
C GLU A 22 -0.29 -10.11 -30.35
N GLY A 23 0.28 -11.00 -29.54
CA GLY A 23 0.13 -12.45 -29.69
C GLY A 23 -1.30 -12.95 -29.47
N CYS A 24 -2.09 -12.30 -28.61
CA CYS A 24 -3.43 -12.79 -28.23
C CYS A 24 -4.43 -12.68 -29.39
N SER A 25 -4.49 -11.51 -30.04
CA SER A 25 -5.37 -11.25 -31.18
C SER A 25 -4.95 -12.05 -32.43
N LYS A 26 -3.64 -12.24 -32.64
CA LYS A 26 -3.09 -13.09 -33.72
C LYS A 26 -3.39 -14.57 -33.46
N GLN A 27 -3.33 -15.04 -32.20
CA GLN A 27 -3.67 -16.43 -31.84
C GLN A 27 -5.18 -16.71 -31.88
N GLN A 28 -6.04 -15.76 -31.50
CA GLN A 28 -7.50 -15.85 -31.68
C GLN A 28 -7.89 -15.95 -33.16
N ASN A 29 -7.33 -15.08 -34.02
CA ASN A 29 -7.58 -15.13 -35.46
C ASN A 29 -6.99 -16.40 -36.11
N MET A 30 -5.88 -16.93 -35.58
CA MET A 30 -5.31 -18.20 -36.02
C MET A 30 -6.15 -19.41 -35.57
N MET A 31 -6.86 -19.32 -34.43
CA MET A 31 -7.82 -20.33 -33.97
C MET A 31 -9.04 -20.37 -34.90
N GLN A 32 -9.64 -19.22 -35.23
CA GLN A 32 -10.80 -19.15 -36.12
C GLN A 32 -10.46 -19.51 -37.58
N SER A 33 -9.28 -19.10 -38.07
CA SER A 33 -8.88 -19.40 -39.46
C SER A 33 -8.55 -20.88 -39.66
N LYS A 34 -7.83 -21.52 -38.73
CA LYS A 34 -7.49 -22.96 -38.82
C LYS A 34 -8.70 -23.88 -38.70
N VAL A 35 -9.73 -23.48 -37.95
CA VAL A 35 -11.02 -24.20 -37.89
C VAL A 35 -11.69 -24.20 -39.27
N SER A 36 -11.69 -23.07 -39.97
CA SER A 36 -12.28 -22.96 -41.32
C SER A 36 -11.51 -23.68 -42.44
N THR A 37 -10.22 -23.96 -42.22
CA THR A 37 -9.34 -24.68 -43.17
C THR A 37 -9.39 -26.18 -42.94
N ALA A 38 -9.58 -26.63 -41.68
CA ALA A 38 -9.74 -28.05 -41.34
C ALA A 38 -11.08 -28.63 -41.82
N GLU A 39 -12.14 -27.82 -41.86
CA GLU A 39 -13.45 -28.21 -42.42
C GLU A 39 -13.45 -28.36 -43.96
N ARG A 40 -12.47 -27.74 -44.66
CA ARG A 40 -12.36 -27.75 -46.12
C ARG A 40 -11.51 -28.87 -46.70
N LEU A 41 -10.79 -29.62 -45.87
CA LEU A 41 -9.93 -30.74 -46.29
C LEU A 41 -10.52 -32.08 -45.82
N SER A 42 -11.71 -32.42 -46.30
CA SER A 42 -12.33 -33.72 -46.07
C SER A 42 -11.93 -34.69 -47.19
N THR A 43 -11.05 -35.64 -46.87
CA THR A 43 -10.97 -36.93 -47.58
C THR A 43 -11.60 -38.01 -46.70
N PRO A 44 -12.20 -39.07 -47.26
CA PRO A 44 -13.26 -39.81 -46.57
C PRO A 44 -12.82 -40.78 -45.46
N ASN A 45 -11.54 -40.80 -45.04
CA ASN A 45 -11.07 -41.92 -44.19
C ASN A 45 -9.99 -41.60 -43.14
N MET A 46 -10.07 -40.44 -42.49
CA MET A 46 -9.33 -40.17 -41.26
C MET A 46 -10.26 -39.53 -40.22
N GLN A 47 -10.25 -40.03 -38.97
CA GLN A 47 -11.01 -39.47 -37.85
C GLN A 47 -10.46 -38.07 -37.48
N VAL A 48 -10.91 -37.04 -38.21
CA VAL A 48 -10.57 -35.61 -38.01
C VAL A 48 -10.83 -35.07 -36.58
N PRO A 49 -11.82 -35.54 -35.78
CA PRO A 49 -12.06 -34.98 -34.44
C PRO A 49 -10.89 -35.18 -33.47
N ARG A 50 -10.25 -36.36 -33.49
CA ARG A 50 -9.17 -36.72 -32.55
C ARG A 50 -7.88 -35.92 -32.76
N VAL A 51 -7.51 -35.68 -34.03
CA VAL A 51 -6.28 -34.94 -34.36
C VAL A 51 -6.44 -33.44 -34.05
N ALA A 52 -7.65 -32.89 -34.24
CA ALA A 52 -7.97 -31.52 -33.85
C ALA A 52 -8.03 -31.32 -32.32
N GLU A 53 -8.42 -32.34 -31.55
CA GLU A 53 -8.32 -32.37 -30.09
C GLU A 53 -6.87 -32.49 -29.60
N GLU A 54 -6.06 -33.36 -30.21
CA GLU A 54 -4.63 -33.52 -29.88
C GLU A 54 -3.80 -32.24 -30.15
N LEU A 55 -4.14 -31.48 -31.20
CA LEU A 55 -3.52 -30.18 -31.51
C LEU A 55 -3.89 -29.05 -30.53
N LYS A 56 -4.98 -29.18 -29.75
CA LYS A 56 -5.37 -28.19 -28.72
C LYS A 56 -4.58 -28.34 -27.42
N VAL A 57 -4.07 -29.54 -27.11
CA VAL A 57 -3.38 -29.81 -25.84
C VAL A 57 -2.10 -28.97 -25.65
N PRO A 58 -1.20 -28.79 -26.65
CA PRO A 58 -0.03 -27.92 -26.49
C PRO A 58 -0.40 -26.44 -26.27
N LEU A 59 -1.45 -25.97 -26.93
CA LEU A 59 -1.94 -24.59 -26.77
C LEU A 59 -2.55 -24.37 -25.38
N ILE A 60 -3.38 -25.31 -24.91
CA ILE A 60 -3.97 -25.25 -23.56
C ILE A 60 -2.87 -25.32 -22.49
N ARG A 61 -1.85 -26.17 -22.66
CA ARG A 61 -0.67 -26.20 -21.78
C ARG A 61 0.01 -24.83 -21.72
N SER A 62 0.26 -24.21 -22.88
CA SER A 62 0.88 -22.87 -22.95
C SER A 62 0.04 -21.80 -22.24
N LEU A 63 -1.28 -21.82 -22.43
CA LEU A 63 -2.21 -20.91 -21.75
C LEU A 63 -2.20 -21.12 -20.23
N LEU A 64 -2.23 -22.36 -19.76
CA LEU A 64 -2.15 -22.69 -18.34
C LEU A 64 -0.81 -22.22 -17.73
N THR A 65 0.32 -22.45 -18.40
CA THR A 65 1.63 -21.92 -17.94
C THR A 65 1.63 -20.40 -17.84
N LYS A 66 1.04 -19.70 -18.81
CA LYS A 66 0.90 -18.25 -18.78
C LYS A 66 0.01 -17.78 -17.62
N ALA A 67 -1.11 -18.46 -17.38
CA ALA A 67 -2.03 -18.15 -16.29
C ALA A 67 -1.38 -18.35 -14.92
N LEU A 68 -0.65 -19.45 -14.73
CA LEU A 68 0.11 -19.73 -13.51
C LEU A 68 1.21 -18.70 -13.27
N LYS A 69 1.98 -18.35 -14.31
CA LYS A 69 2.98 -17.26 -14.20
C LYS A 69 2.32 -15.94 -13.82
N ALA A 70 1.17 -15.62 -14.41
CA ALA A 70 0.40 -14.42 -14.06
C ALA A 70 -0.13 -14.46 -12.61
N GLN A 71 -0.58 -15.63 -12.12
CA GLN A 71 -1.00 -15.84 -10.73
C GLN A 71 0.17 -15.61 -9.76
N HIS A 72 1.36 -16.14 -10.05
CA HIS A 72 2.55 -15.98 -9.20
C HIS A 72 3.01 -14.51 -9.09
N VAL A 73 2.79 -13.69 -10.12
CA VAL A 73 3.08 -12.25 -10.08
C VAL A 73 1.86 -11.40 -9.63
N GLU A 74 0.86 -12.04 -9.02
CA GLU A 74 -0.39 -11.44 -8.52
C GLU A 74 -1.23 -10.69 -9.58
N ARG A 75 -1.07 -11.02 -10.87
CA ARG A 75 -1.94 -10.53 -11.96
C ARG A 75 -3.19 -11.40 -12.07
N PHE A 76 -3.95 -11.48 -10.98
CA PHE A 76 -5.09 -12.38 -10.85
C PHE A 76 -6.19 -12.14 -11.88
N LYS A 77 -6.37 -10.89 -12.35
CA LYS A 77 -7.36 -10.61 -13.41
C LYS A 77 -7.00 -11.27 -14.73
N LEU A 78 -5.72 -11.23 -15.12
CA LEU A 78 -5.23 -11.90 -16.32
C LEU A 78 -5.28 -13.42 -16.15
N ALA A 79 -4.77 -13.94 -15.03
CA ALA A 79 -4.78 -15.36 -14.73
C ALA A 79 -6.20 -15.93 -14.74
N GLY A 80 -7.14 -15.28 -14.05
CA GLY A 80 -8.55 -15.69 -13.99
C GLY A 80 -9.25 -15.66 -15.35
N THR A 81 -8.92 -14.69 -16.22
CA THR A 81 -9.44 -14.65 -17.60
C THR A 81 -9.00 -15.89 -18.36
N ILE A 82 -7.70 -16.21 -18.34
CA ILE A 82 -7.16 -17.37 -19.04
C ILE A 82 -7.73 -18.69 -18.47
N PHE A 83 -7.81 -18.83 -17.14
CA PHE A 83 -8.40 -20.04 -16.54
C PHE A 83 -9.87 -20.24 -16.93
N ARG A 84 -10.67 -19.16 -16.99
CA ARG A 84 -12.06 -19.25 -17.46
C ARG A 84 -12.17 -19.59 -18.95
N GLU A 85 -11.28 -19.06 -19.79
CA GLU A 85 -11.20 -19.45 -21.21
C GLU A 85 -10.86 -20.93 -21.37
N VAL A 86 -9.92 -21.45 -20.57
CA VAL A 86 -9.61 -22.89 -20.56
C VAL A 86 -10.83 -23.71 -20.12
N LEU A 87 -11.57 -23.28 -19.10
CA LEU A 87 -12.79 -23.97 -18.63
C LEU A 87 -13.93 -23.97 -19.65
N GLN A 88 -13.95 -23.03 -20.62
CA GLN A 88 -14.92 -23.08 -21.74
C GLN A 88 -14.61 -24.21 -22.73
N VAL A 89 -13.34 -24.62 -22.85
CA VAL A 89 -12.89 -25.67 -23.77
C VAL A 89 -12.80 -27.02 -23.08
N LEU A 90 -12.30 -27.05 -21.85
CA LEU A 90 -12.19 -28.22 -20.97
C LEU A 90 -12.94 -27.93 -19.68
N PRO A 91 -14.26 -28.19 -19.65
CA PRO A 91 -15.07 -27.99 -18.45
C PRO A 91 -14.49 -28.75 -17.27
N LYS A 92 -14.60 -28.17 -16.07
CA LYS A 92 -14.26 -28.83 -14.79
C LYS A 92 -12.78 -29.17 -14.60
N GLN A 93 -11.86 -28.65 -15.42
CA GLN A 93 -10.43 -28.88 -15.28
C GLN A 93 -9.92 -28.54 -13.86
N ARG A 94 -9.38 -29.55 -13.15
CA ARG A 94 -8.97 -29.45 -11.73
C ARG A 94 -8.08 -28.25 -11.43
N ILE A 95 -7.06 -28.02 -12.26
CA ILE A 95 -6.10 -26.93 -12.07
C ILE A 95 -6.76 -25.55 -12.12
N CYS A 96 -7.75 -25.37 -12.99
CA CYS A 96 -8.45 -24.10 -13.18
C CYS A 96 -9.36 -23.83 -11.99
N LEU A 97 -10.14 -24.83 -11.55
CA LEU A 97 -11.02 -24.71 -10.39
C LEU A 97 -10.23 -24.41 -9.11
N ARG A 98 -9.12 -25.11 -8.88
CA ARG A 98 -8.21 -24.83 -7.75
C ARG A 98 -7.63 -23.43 -7.82
N ALA A 99 -7.08 -23.03 -8.98
CA ALA A 99 -6.45 -21.73 -9.13
C ALA A 99 -7.45 -20.57 -8.99
N LEU A 100 -8.65 -20.68 -9.57
CA LEU A 100 -9.71 -19.69 -9.41
C LEU A 100 -10.17 -19.56 -7.95
N GLY A 101 -10.38 -20.68 -7.27
CA GLY A 101 -10.70 -20.68 -5.83
C GLY A 101 -9.59 -20.07 -4.98
N ALA A 102 -8.33 -20.45 -5.22
CA ALA A 102 -7.17 -19.93 -4.50
C ALA A 102 -6.96 -18.43 -4.72
N MET A 103 -7.06 -17.95 -5.97
CA MET A 103 -6.97 -16.51 -6.26
C MET A 103 -8.09 -15.73 -5.57
N ALA A 104 -9.32 -16.25 -5.58
CA ALA A 104 -10.45 -15.63 -4.90
C ALA A 104 -10.25 -15.55 -3.38
N LEU A 105 -9.65 -16.59 -2.76
CA LEU A 105 -9.21 -16.55 -1.35
C LEU A 105 -8.16 -15.48 -1.09
N GLU A 106 -7.13 -15.38 -1.92
CA GLU A 106 -6.02 -14.41 -1.75
C GLU A 106 -6.49 -12.95 -1.83
N ILE A 107 -7.52 -12.66 -2.63
CA ILE A 107 -8.13 -11.32 -2.70
C ILE A 107 -9.25 -11.11 -1.67
N ASN A 108 -9.53 -12.09 -0.81
CA ASN A 108 -10.62 -12.13 0.17
C ASN A 108 -12.03 -12.08 -0.45
N HIS A 109 -12.19 -12.47 -1.72
CA HIS A 109 -13.49 -12.62 -2.35
C HIS A 109 -14.09 -14.00 -2.05
N TYR A 110 -14.37 -14.24 -0.77
CA TYR A 110 -14.79 -15.54 -0.26
C TYR A 110 -16.06 -16.11 -0.92
N PRO A 111 -17.09 -15.32 -1.29
CA PRO A 111 -18.25 -15.85 -2.01
C PRO A 111 -17.91 -16.49 -3.35
N GLU A 112 -17.05 -15.85 -4.16
CA GLU A 112 -16.57 -16.43 -5.42
C GLU A 112 -15.69 -17.65 -5.17
N ALA A 113 -14.84 -17.61 -4.13
CA ALA A 113 -14.04 -18.76 -3.73
C ALA A 113 -14.93 -19.97 -3.42
N VAL A 114 -15.99 -19.79 -2.62
CA VAL A 114 -16.95 -20.85 -2.31
C VAL A 114 -17.55 -21.44 -3.59
N ASN A 115 -17.96 -20.62 -4.56
CA ASN A 115 -18.56 -21.12 -5.80
C ASN A 115 -17.60 -22.05 -6.57
N TRP A 116 -16.36 -21.60 -6.82
CA TRP A 116 -15.36 -22.40 -7.54
C TRP A 116 -14.96 -23.67 -6.77
N LEU A 117 -14.81 -23.56 -5.45
CA LEU A 117 -14.37 -24.66 -4.60
C LEU A 117 -15.48 -25.69 -4.37
N GLN A 118 -16.74 -25.27 -4.29
CA GLN A 118 -17.89 -26.18 -4.26
C GLN A 118 -18.02 -26.98 -5.57
N GLU A 119 -17.78 -26.34 -6.72
CA GLU A 119 -17.69 -27.05 -7.99
C GLU A 119 -16.54 -28.07 -7.97
N GLY A 120 -15.37 -27.66 -7.47
CA GLY A 120 -14.24 -28.57 -7.25
C GLY A 120 -14.56 -29.77 -6.36
N VAL A 121 -15.25 -29.57 -5.23
CA VAL A 121 -15.68 -30.65 -4.33
C VAL A 121 -16.69 -31.59 -5.00
N ARG A 122 -17.60 -31.08 -5.85
CA ARG A 122 -18.56 -31.92 -6.58
C ARG A 122 -17.88 -32.83 -7.59
N GLU A 123 -16.90 -32.31 -8.33
CA GLU A 123 -16.20 -33.06 -9.37
C GLU A 123 -15.08 -33.96 -8.81
N TYR A 124 -14.44 -33.52 -7.73
CA TYR A 124 -13.30 -34.19 -7.10
C TYR A 124 -13.54 -34.38 -5.59
N PRO A 125 -14.51 -35.20 -5.18
CA PRO A 125 -14.95 -35.30 -3.77
C PRO A 125 -13.92 -35.88 -2.81
N ASN A 126 -12.89 -36.57 -3.32
CA ASN A 126 -11.80 -37.17 -2.54
C ASN A 126 -10.51 -36.35 -2.58
N ASP A 127 -10.57 -35.12 -3.09
CA ASP A 127 -9.45 -34.21 -3.13
C ASP A 127 -9.43 -33.36 -1.87
N ALA A 128 -8.56 -33.72 -0.92
CA ALA A 128 -8.44 -33.04 0.37
C ALA A 128 -8.23 -31.53 0.21
N LEU A 129 -7.55 -31.08 -0.87
CA LEU A 129 -7.26 -29.67 -1.08
C LEU A 129 -8.51 -28.85 -1.35
N PHE A 130 -9.48 -29.36 -2.11
CA PHE A 130 -10.73 -28.64 -2.33
C PHE A 130 -11.50 -28.47 -1.01
N HIS A 131 -11.51 -29.49 -0.16
CA HIS A 131 -12.13 -29.41 1.17
C HIS A 131 -11.40 -28.41 2.07
N THR A 132 -10.06 -28.44 2.13
CA THR A 132 -9.26 -27.47 2.89
C THR A 132 -9.55 -26.04 2.44
N ARG A 133 -9.49 -25.78 1.14
CA ARG A 133 -9.73 -24.44 0.58
C ARG A 133 -11.17 -23.98 0.78
N LEU A 134 -12.13 -24.89 0.68
CA LEU A 134 -13.53 -24.56 0.95
C LEU A 134 -13.73 -24.21 2.44
N GLY A 135 -13.03 -24.92 3.33
CA GLY A 135 -12.94 -24.57 4.75
C GLY A 135 -12.33 -23.18 4.98
N ASP A 136 -11.25 -22.84 4.27
CA ASP A 136 -10.64 -21.49 4.31
C ASP A 136 -11.66 -20.42 3.89
N ALA A 137 -12.43 -20.70 2.82
CA ALA A 137 -13.45 -19.78 2.30
C ALA A 137 -14.59 -19.58 3.28
N TYR A 138 -15.10 -20.66 3.89
CA TYR A 138 -16.12 -20.58 4.94
C TYR A 138 -15.62 -19.86 6.19
N SER A 139 -14.37 -20.13 6.61
CA SER A 139 -13.73 -19.38 7.71
C SER A 139 -13.63 -17.88 7.41
N GLY A 140 -13.34 -17.52 6.16
CA GLY A 140 -13.34 -16.13 5.70
C GLY A 140 -14.71 -15.45 5.74
N LEU A 141 -15.78 -16.22 5.49
CA LEU A 141 -17.17 -15.77 5.60
C LEU A 141 -17.71 -15.74 7.05
N GLY A 142 -16.91 -16.19 8.04
CA GLY A 142 -17.38 -16.34 9.43
C GLY A 142 -18.30 -17.55 9.65
N LYS A 143 -18.38 -18.45 8.67
CA LYS A 143 -19.13 -19.71 8.71
C LYS A 143 -18.27 -20.81 9.32
N TYR A 144 -18.07 -20.72 10.63
CA TYR A 144 -17.04 -21.49 11.31
C TYR A 144 -17.39 -22.97 11.44
N GLU A 145 -18.65 -23.30 11.65
CA GLU A 145 -19.16 -24.66 11.71
C GLU A 145 -18.98 -25.37 10.35
N GLU A 146 -19.38 -24.72 9.25
CA GLU A 146 -19.15 -25.28 7.91
C GLU A 146 -17.66 -25.39 7.58
N ALA A 147 -16.83 -24.48 8.09
CA ALA A 147 -15.38 -24.56 7.91
C ALA A 147 -14.79 -25.80 8.60
N LEU A 148 -15.17 -26.05 9.86
CA LEU A 148 -14.74 -27.23 10.61
C LEU A 148 -15.20 -28.53 9.95
N GLU A 149 -16.43 -28.58 9.43
CA GLU A 149 -16.93 -29.75 8.68
C GLU A 149 -16.04 -30.07 7.46
N LYS A 150 -15.60 -29.05 6.71
CA LYS A 150 -14.73 -29.27 5.55
C LYS A 150 -13.30 -29.62 5.95
N TYR A 151 -12.77 -29.07 7.04
CA TYR A 151 -11.48 -29.50 7.55
C TYR A 151 -11.51 -30.93 8.07
N ASP A 152 -12.58 -31.35 8.77
CA ASP A 152 -12.76 -32.74 9.21
C ASP A 152 -12.83 -33.70 8.02
N ARG A 153 -13.58 -33.33 6.97
CA ARG A 153 -13.60 -34.12 5.73
C ARG A 153 -12.21 -34.22 5.08
N ALA A 154 -11.44 -33.14 5.07
CA ALA A 154 -10.07 -33.16 4.55
C ALA A 154 -9.14 -34.02 5.43
N LEU A 155 -9.29 -33.97 6.76
CA LEU A 155 -8.54 -34.79 7.71
C LEU A 155 -8.80 -36.28 7.46
N GLY A 156 -10.06 -36.69 7.29
CA GLY A 156 -10.41 -38.08 6.98
C GLY A 156 -9.94 -38.58 5.60
N LEU A 157 -9.52 -37.68 4.70
CA LEU A 157 -8.92 -38.04 3.40
C LEU A 157 -7.38 -38.12 3.46
N VAL A 158 -6.75 -37.41 4.41
CA VAL A 158 -5.29 -37.37 4.61
C VAL A 158 -4.82 -38.44 5.59
N VAL A 159 -5.67 -38.78 6.56
CA VAL A 159 -5.40 -39.76 7.62
C VAL A 159 -6.01 -41.11 7.23
N ASP A 160 -5.19 -42.16 7.14
CA ASP A 160 -5.74 -43.53 7.13
C ASP A 160 -6.36 -43.80 8.52
N ASN A 161 -7.55 -44.43 8.54
CA ASN A 161 -8.63 -44.46 9.57
C ASN A 161 -8.28 -44.46 11.09
N GLN A 162 -7.03 -44.56 11.50
CA GLN A 162 -6.56 -44.67 12.88
C GLN A 162 -6.33 -43.33 13.60
N SER A 163 -6.04 -42.21 12.92
CA SER A 163 -5.79 -40.92 13.62
C SER A 163 -7.04 -40.04 13.83
N LEU A 164 -8.18 -40.38 13.20
CA LEU A 164 -9.50 -39.80 13.49
C LEU A 164 -9.96 -40.06 14.94
N ILE A 165 -9.51 -41.17 15.53
CA ILE A 165 -9.84 -41.59 16.90
C ILE A 165 -9.32 -40.57 17.92
N ALA A 166 -8.16 -39.94 17.68
CA ALA A 166 -7.54 -38.97 18.59
C ALA A 166 -8.30 -37.63 18.67
N ILE A 167 -8.94 -37.20 17.57
CA ILE A 167 -9.78 -35.99 17.55
C ILE A 167 -11.12 -36.27 18.25
N SER A 168 -11.70 -37.45 18.02
CA SER A 168 -12.93 -37.89 18.73
C SER A 168 -12.73 -38.08 20.24
N ASP A 169 -11.49 -38.34 20.68
CA ASP A 169 -11.16 -38.46 22.10
C ASP A 169 -10.91 -37.09 22.77
N LEU A 170 -10.54 -36.05 22.01
CA LEU A 170 -10.61 -34.66 22.47
C LEU A 170 -12.06 -34.14 22.56
N ASP A 171 -12.94 -34.58 21.65
CA ASP A 171 -14.39 -34.25 21.68
C ASP A 171 -15.09 -34.75 22.95
N LYS A 172 -14.64 -35.84 23.56
CA LYS A 172 -15.20 -36.36 24.82
C LYS A 172 -14.88 -35.50 26.04
N MET A 173 -13.90 -34.60 25.95
CA MET A 173 -13.41 -33.86 27.10
C MET A 173 -14.07 -32.48 27.31
N THR A 174 -14.61 -31.82 26.28
CA THR A 174 -15.23 -30.48 26.46
C THR A 174 -16.12 -30.04 25.29
N LEU A 175 -17.40 -30.45 25.26
CA LEU A 175 -18.59 -29.60 25.08
C LEU A 175 -19.83 -30.50 25.07
N ALA A 176 -20.65 -30.41 26.12
CA ALA A 176 -22.06 -30.74 26.02
C ALA A 176 -22.76 -29.54 25.37
N ASP A 177 -23.26 -29.69 24.14
CA ASP A 177 -24.61 -29.25 23.75
C ASP A 177 -24.92 -29.54 22.25
N GLU A 178 -26.17 -29.98 22.06
CA GLU A 178 -27.00 -30.40 20.91
C GLU A 178 -26.58 -30.28 19.43
N THR A 179 -25.48 -29.65 19.03
CA THR A 179 -25.13 -29.47 17.60
C THR A 179 -24.58 -30.74 16.94
N ILE A 180 -23.93 -31.63 17.71
CA ILE A 180 -23.22 -32.81 17.18
C ILE A 180 -24.17 -34.00 16.90
N SER A 181 -25.35 -34.06 17.53
CA SER A 181 -26.31 -35.16 17.30
C SER A 181 -26.84 -35.21 15.84
N ASN A 182 -26.74 -34.10 15.10
CA ASN A 182 -27.09 -34.05 13.68
C ASN A 182 -25.94 -34.46 12.75
N VAL A 183 -24.67 -34.40 13.19
CA VAL A 183 -23.51 -34.80 12.38
C VAL A 183 -23.32 -36.31 12.44
N GLU A 184 -23.42 -36.93 13.63
CA GLU A 184 -23.32 -38.39 13.78
C GLU A 184 -24.43 -39.16 13.05
N LYS A 185 -25.65 -38.58 12.95
CA LYS A 185 -26.75 -39.18 12.20
C LYS A 185 -26.50 -39.24 10.68
N ASN A 186 -25.66 -38.37 10.13
CA ASN A 186 -25.35 -38.36 8.70
C ASN A 186 -24.12 -39.23 8.33
N HIS A 187 -23.31 -39.63 9.31
CA HIS A 187 -22.09 -40.41 9.07
C HIS A 187 -22.31 -41.93 8.97
N THR A 188 -23.51 -42.43 9.29
CA THR A 188 -23.79 -43.88 9.28
C THR A 188 -24.18 -44.47 7.93
N ASP A 189 -24.45 -43.66 6.89
CA ASP A 189 -24.92 -44.17 5.59
C ASP A 189 -23.87 -44.24 4.46
N VAL A 190 -22.60 -43.88 4.69
CA VAL A 190 -21.55 -44.02 3.65
C VAL A 190 -20.83 -45.37 3.77
N LYS A 191 -21.63 -46.45 3.83
CA LYS A 191 -21.19 -47.81 3.51
C LYS A 191 -22.02 -48.34 2.34
N SER A 192 -21.83 -47.77 1.14
CA SER A 192 -22.19 -48.48 -0.08
C SER A 192 -21.34 -48.02 -1.28
N THR A 193 -20.55 -48.97 -1.78
CA THR A 193 -20.16 -49.18 -3.19
C THR A 193 -20.44 -48.05 -4.18
N PHE A 194 -19.45 -47.22 -4.46
CA PHE A 194 -19.39 -46.44 -5.70
C PHE A 194 -18.42 -47.08 -6.69
N LYS A 195 -18.99 -47.63 -7.77
CA LYS A 195 -18.27 -48.14 -8.94
C LYS A 195 -17.59 -46.98 -9.67
N ARG A 196 -16.33 -47.20 -10.04
CA ARG A 196 -15.60 -46.43 -11.05
C ARG A 196 -16.26 -46.65 -12.42
N ASP A 197 -16.99 -45.66 -12.93
CA ASP A 197 -17.32 -45.52 -14.36
C ASP A 197 -16.94 -44.07 -14.74
N GLN A 198 -15.74 -43.82 -15.31
CA GLN A 198 -15.49 -43.54 -16.74
C GLN A 198 -16.52 -42.56 -17.33
N ILE A 199 -16.18 -41.30 -17.61
CA ILE A 199 -15.29 -40.84 -18.70
C ILE A 199 -14.25 -39.85 -18.14
N LYS A 200 -12.95 -40.15 -18.29
CA LYS A 200 -11.88 -39.19 -18.02
C LYS A 200 -11.64 -38.36 -19.28
N GLU A 201 -12.00 -37.08 -19.25
CA GLU A 201 -11.27 -36.10 -20.05
C GLU A 201 -9.79 -36.13 -19.61
N PRO A 202 -8.83 -35.90 -20.52
CA PRO A 202 -7.43 -35.86 -20.14
C PRO A 202 -7.20 -34.65 -19.24
N ASP A 203 -7.21 -34.89 -17.92
CA ASP A 203 -6.58 -34.01 -16.94
C ASP A 203 -5.16 -33.81 -17.47
N ILE A 204 -4.75 -32.57 -17.72
CA ILE A 204 -3.42 -32.28 -18.26
C ILE A 204 -2.43 -32.50 -17.11
N ASP A 205 -2.19 -33.78 -16.83
CA ASP A 205 -1.32 -34.34 -15.82
C ASP A 205 0.13 -34.02 -16.20
N ASP A 206 0.60 -32.81 -15.83
CA ASP A 206 1.93 -32.57 -15.22
C ASP A 206 2.17 -31.09 -14.80
N LEU A 207 1.13 -30.40 -14.34
CA LEU A 207 1.29 -29.08 -13.70
C LEU A 207 0.68 -29.14 -12.30
N ASN A 208 1.42 -29.67 -11.33
CA ASN A 208 1.10 -29.63 -9.89
C ASN A 208 1.02 -28.20 -9.30
N ALA A 209 0.77 -27.17 -10.11
CA ALA A 209 1.15 -25.78 -9.85
C ALA A 209 -0.02 -24.82 -9.60
N GLY A 210 -1.27 -25.29 -9.55
CA GLY A 210 -2.44 -24.42 -9.33
C GLY A 210 -2.61 -23.88 -7.89
N ASP A 211 -1.78 -24.32 -6.95
CA ASP A 211 -1.84 -23.89 -5.55
C ASP A 211 -0.58 -23.11 -5.15
N LEU A 212 -0.78 -21.94 -4.53
CA LEU A 212 0.26 -21.10 -3.97
C LEU A 212 0.82 -21.65 -2.64
N GLN A 213 0.13 -22.56 -1.93
CA GLN A 213 0.55 -23.02 -0.59
C GLN A 213 0.95 -24.51 -0.48
N GLY A 214 1.09 -25.25 -1.58
CA GLY A 214 1.64 -26.61 -1.56
C GLY A 214 0.67 -27.73 -1.16
N ALA A 215 1.20 -28.90 -0.79
CA ALA A 215 0.38 -30.08 -0.47
C ALA A 215 -0.34 -29.95 0.88
N VAL A 216 -1.54 -30.52 0.99
CA VAL A 216 -2.29 -30.58 2.26
C VAL A 216 -1.57 -31.50 3.25
N THR A 217 -1.27 -30.98 4.44
CA THR A 217 -0.62 -31.74 5.52
C THR A 217 -1.57 -31.88 6.72
N LEU A 218 -1.36 -32.96 7.51
CA LEU A 218 -2.10 -33.18 8.75
C LEU A 218 -1.95 -32.00 9.72
N ASP A 219 -0.71 -31.53 9.92
CA ASP A 219 -0.43 -30.37 10.76
C ASP A 219 -1.11 -29.11 10.24
N GLY A 220 -1.09 -28.88 8.91
CA GLY A 220 -1.75 -27.73 8.28
C GLY A 220 -3.26 -27.71 8.56
N LEU A 221 -3.91 -28.87 8.48
CA LEU A 221 -5.34 -29.02 8.81
C LEU A 221 -5.62 -28.81 10.30
N LYS A 222 -4.80 -29.39 11.20
CA LYS A 222 -4.92 -29.15 12.65
C LYS A 222 -4.80 -27.67 13.00
N ILE A 223 -3.83 -26.97 12.40
CA ILE A 223 -3.63 -25.53 12.58
C ILE A 223 -4.84 -24.73 12.05
N ALA A 224 -5.39 -25.11 10.89
CA ALA A 224 -6.58 -24.48 10.32
C ALA A 224 -7.81 -24.63 11.24
N CYS A 225 -8.02 -25.82 11.83
CA CYS A 225 -9.05 -26.05 12.85
C CYS A 225 -8.82 -25.19 14.10
N ALA A 226 -7.60 -25.19 14.66
CA ALA A 226 -7.27 -24.39 15.84
C ALA A 226 -7.53 -22.89 15.62
N LYS A 227 -7.19 -22.37 14.44
CA LYS A 227 -7.48 -20.99 14.05
C LYS A 227 -8.97 -20.69 14.03
N VAL A 228 -9.81 -21.59 13.52
CA VAL A 228 -11.27 -21.41 13.53
C VAL A 228 -11.82 -21.49 14.95
N LEU A 229 -11.41 -22.47 15.74
CA LEU A 229 -11.81 -22.61 17.14
C LEU A 229 -11.45 -21.38 17.98
N SER A 230 -10.27 -20.80 17.74
CA SER A 230 -9.87 -19.54 18.36
C SER A 230 -10.85 -18.39 18.02
N LYS A 231 -11.25 -18.26 16.75
CA LYS A 231 -12.23 -17.24 16.32
C LYS A 231 -13.64 -17.48 16.89
N MET A 232 -14.00 -18.72 17.17
CA MET A 232 -15.24 -19.08 17.85
C MET A 232 -15.20 -18.83 19.37
N GLY A 233 -14.06 -18.39 19.91
CA GLY A 233 -13.86 -18.16 21.35
C GLY A 233 -13.42 -19.41 22.12
N ASN A 234 -13.21 -20.54 21.45
CA ASN A 234 -12.72 -21.78 22.07
C ASN A 234 -11.18 -21.82 22.09
N GLY A 235 -10.59 -20.86 22.81
CA GLY A 235 -9.13 -20.68 22.87
C GLY A 235 -8.37 -21.81 23.57
N SER A 236 -9.02 -22.49 24.53
CA SER A 236 -8.43 -23.64 25.24
C SER A 236 -8.22 -24.84 24.32
N LEU A 237 -9.23 -25.19 23.52
CA LEU A 237 -9.14 -26.28 22.55
C LEU A 237 -8.16 -25.94 21.42
N ALA A 238 -8.21 -24.70 20.91
CA ALA A 238 -7.24 -24.21 19.94
C ALA A 238 -5.80 -24.35 20.45
N ASN A 239 -5.56 -23.96 21.71
CA ASN A 239 -4.25 -24.12 22.34
C ASN A 239 -3.83 -25.59 22.48
N ALA A 240 -4.73 -26.48 22.87
CA ALA A 240 -4.43 -27.91 22.99
C ALA A 240 -3.97 -28.51 21.65
N ILE A 241 -4.68 -28.21 20.56
CA ILE A 241 -4.34 -28.68 19.21
C ILE A 241 -2.98 -28.10 18.76
N LEU A 242 -2.75 -26.81 18.98
CA LEU A 242 -1.47 -26.19 18.61
C LEU A 242 -0.30 -26.76 19.40
N MET A 243 -0.48 -27.02 20.71
CA MET A 243 0.55 -27.63 21.54
C MET A 243 0.84 -29.08 21.15
N GLU A 244 -0.14 -29.83 20.66
CA GLU A 244 0.08 -31.15 20.07
C GLU A 244 0.99 -31.05 18.84
N VAL A 245 0.67 -30.16 17.89
CA VAL A 245 1.49 -29.93 16.69
C VAL A 245 2.90 -29.46 17.07
N LEU A 246 3.04 -28.56 18.04
CA LEU A 246 4.33 -28.03 18.48
C LEU A 246 5.14 -29.04 19.30
N LYS A 247 4.51 -30.03 19.92
CA LYS A 247 5.19 -31.12 20.61
C LYS A 247 5.92 -32.02 19.61
N ASP A 248 5.26 -32.36 18.51
CA ASP A 248 5.82 -33.21 17.47
C ASP A 248 6.76 -32.43 16.53
N SER A 249 6.40 -31.16 16.25
CA SER A 249 7.12 -30.25 15.36
C SER A 249 7.36 -28.88 16.02
N PRO A 250 8.32 -28.73 16.96
CA PRO A 250 8.55 -27.48 17.69
C PRO A 250 8.89 -26.26 16.83
N GLY A 251 9.43 -26.48 15.63
CA GLY A 251 9.77 -25.44 14.65
C GLY A 251 8.65 -25.12 13.65
N ASN A 252 7.44 -25.67 13.82
CA ASN A 252 6.33 -25.41 12.89
C ASN A 252 5.91 -23.93 12.95
N ILE A 253 6.28 -23.20 11.91
CA ILE A 253 6.15 -21.73 11.83
C ILE A 253 4.69 -21.30 11.87
N ASP A 254 3.81 -22.05 11.22
CA ASP A 254 2.39 -21.69 11.12
C ASP A 254 1.67 -21.98 12.44
N ALA A 255 2.02 -23.08 13.13
CA ALA A 255 1.53 -23.36 14.49
C ALA A 255 2.03 -22.33 15.51
N LEU A 256 3.32 -21.98 15.48
CA LEU A 256 3.89 -20.92 16.33
C LEU A 256 3.23 -19.56 16.09
N TYR A 257 2.89 -19.25 14.84
CA TYR A 257 2.21 -17.99 14.51
C TYR A 257 0.80 -17.92 15.12
N GLU A 258 -0.01 -18.97 14.97
CA GLU A 258 -1.34 -19.03 15.58
C GLU A 258 -1.26 -19.07 17.12
N TYR A 259 -0.27 -19.78 17.68
CA TYR A 259 -0.01 -19.79 19.13
C TYR A 259 0.36 -18.40 19.66
N GLY A 260 1.27 -17.68 18.98
CA GLY A 260 1.59 -16.28 19.33
C GLY A 260 0.37 -15.36 19.26
N GLY A 261 -0.54 -15.61 18.32
CA GLY A 261 -1.83 -14.92 18.22
C GLY A 261 -2.73 -15.16 19.43
N LEU A 262 -2.83 -16.41 19.90
CA LEU A 262 -3.55 -16.77 21.12
C LEU A 262 -2.93 -16.10 22.36
N LEU A 263 -1.60 -16.15 22.52
CA LEU A 263 -0.93 -15.50 23.65
C LEU A 263 -1.26 -14.00 23.70
N LEU A 264 -1.21 -13.34 22.53
CA LEU A 264 -1.54 -11.93 22.41
C LEU A 264 -3.01 -11.64 22.77
N SER A 265 -3.96 -12.49 22.33
CA SER A 265 -5.38 -12.30 22.66
C SER A 265 -5.70 -12.52 24.15
N HIS A 266 -4.90 -13.34 24.85
CA HIS A 266 -5.03 -13.58 26.29
C HIS A 266 -4.24 -12.59 27.15
N GLY A 267 -3.60 -11.58 26.54
CA GLY A 267 -2.81 -10.58 27.27
C GLY A 267 -1.46 -11.08 27.78
N LEU A 268 -1.00 -12.26 27.32
CA LEU A 268 0.33 -12.81 27.63
C LEU A 268 1.39 -12.19 26.70
N ILE A 269 1.59 -10.88 26.85
CA ILE A 269 2.35 -10.05 25.92
C ILE A 269 3.81 -10.48 25.83
N LYS A 270 4.44 -10.77 26.97
CA LYS A 270 5.86 -11.17 27.02
C LYS A 270 6.12 -12.41 26.17
N ASP A 271 5.32 -13.45 26.38
CA ASP A 271 5.46 -14.71 25.66
C ASP A 271 5.15 -14.53 24.16
N ALA A 272 4.13 -13.72 23.84
CA ALA A 272 3.79 -13.38 22.45
C ALA A 272 4.96 -12.68 21.73
N VAL A 273 5.61 -11.71 22.37
CA VAL A 273 6.79 -11.03 21.83
C VAL A 273 7.92 -12.04 21.57
N SER A 274 8.23 -12.91 22.53
CA SER A 274 9.28 -13.93 22.36
C SER A 274 8.98 -14.86 21.17
N VAL A 275 7.74 -15.32 21.01
CA VAL A 275 7.30 -16.14 19.87
C VAL A 275 7.43 -15.38 18.55
N PHE A 276 6.97 -14.12 18.48
CA PHE A 276 7.06 -13.34 17.24
C PHE A 276 8.50 -12.97 16.85
N LEU A 277 9.40 -12.77 17.82
CA LEU A 277 10.83 -12.58 17.54
C LEU A 277 11.45 -13.83 16.92
N LYS A 278 11.18 -15.02 17.48
CA LYS A 278 11.63 -16.30 16.90
C LYS A 278 11.12 -16.49 15.47
N LEU A 279 9.84 -16.18 15.24
CA LEU A 279 9.21 -16.23 13.92
C LEU A 279 9.83 -15.24 12.94
N MET A 280 10.20 -14.04 13.40
CA MET A 280 10.83 -13.02 12.58
C MET A 280 12.23 -13.42 12.14
N ILE A 281 12.97 -14.16 12.97
CA ILE A 281 14.26 -14.75 12.57
C ILE A 281 14.05 -15.82 11.48
N ALA A 282 13.03 -16.66 11.62
CA ALA A 282 12.73 -17.72 10.66
C ALA A 282 12.17 -17.20 9.31
N ARG A 283 11.32 -16.17 9.34
CA ARG A 283 10.70 -15.56 8.15
C ARG A 283 10.75 -14.02 8.21
N PRO A 284 11.92 -13.39 8.02
CA PRO A 284 12.10 -11.94 8.19
C PRO A 284 11.26 -11.12 7.21
N GLY A 285 10.93 -11.65 6.04
CA GLY A 285 10.08 -10.99 5.03
C GLY A 285 8.57 -11.11 5.27
N SER A 286 8.11 -11.84 6.28
CA SER A 286 6.68 -12.09 6.49
C SER A 286 5.94 -10.86 7.02
N LYS A 287 5.10 -10.26 6.16
CA LYS A 287 4.23 -9.14 6.51
C LYS A 287 3.28 -9.45 7.68
N LYS A 288 2.76 -10.69 7.73
CA LYS A 288 1.86 -11.15 8.81
C LYS A 288 2.58 -11.16 10.16
N ILE A 289 3.80 -11.68 10.22
CA ILE A 289 4.60 -11.72 11.46
C ILE A 289 4.97 -10.32 11.93
N ARG A 290 5.45 -9.45 11.03
CA ARG A 290 5.78 -8.05 11.36
C ARG A 290 4.59 -7.28 11.91
N ARG A 291 3.40 -7.47 11.32
CA ARG A 291 2.14 -6.90 11.80
C ARG A 291 1.78 -7.41 13.20
N SER A 292 1.89 -8.71 13.46
CA SER A 292 1.59 -9.27 14.79
C SER A 292 2.59 -8.81 15.85
N LEU A 293 3.88 -8.73 15.51
CA LEU A 293 4.89 -8.14 16.40
C LEU A 293 4.57 -6.67 16.69
N SER A 294 4.21 -5.88 15.67
CA SER A 294 3.79 -4.49 15.84
C SER A 294 2.61 -4.35 16.81
N LYS A 295 1.58 -5.20 16.66
CA LYS A 295 0.44 -5.24 17.61
C LYS A 295 0.89 -5.59 19.03
N ALA A 296 1.80 -6.54 19.19
CA ALA A 296 2.33 -6.92 20.50
C ALA A 296 3.14 -5.77 21.15
N LEU A 297 3.98 -5.08 20.37
CA LEU A 297 4.79 -3.97 20.88
C LEU A 297 3.96 -2.74 21.28
N LYS A 298 2.84 -2.49 20.59
CA LYS A 298 1.89 -1.41 20.95
C LYS A 298 1.14 -1.64 22.26
N HIS A 299 1.20 -2.84 22.84
CA HIS A 299 0.63 -3.09 24.15
C HIS A 299 1.51 -2.45 25.25
N GLN A 300 0.92 -2.06 26.38
CA GLN A 300 1.60 -1.29 27.44
C GLN A 300 2.93 -1.90 27.94
N GLN A 301 3.08 -3.22 27.89
CA GLN A 301 4.29 -3.95 28.33
C GLN A 301 5.12 -4.51 27.16
N GLY A 302 4.70 -4.27 25.91
CA GLY A 302 5.29 -4.90 24.73
C GLY A 302 6.72 -4.50 24.47
N LEU A 303 7.01 -3.20 24.49
CA LEU A 303 8.37 -2.68 24.29
C LEU A 303 9.31 -3.04 25.44
N GLU A 304 8.82 -3.03 26.67
CA GLU A 304 9.61 -3.48 27.84
C GLU A 304 9.89 -4.99 27.76
N SER A 305 8.93 -5.79 27.33
CA SER A 305 9.13 -7.23 27.09
C SER A 305 10.19 -7.46 26.01
N LEU A 306 10.16 -6.68 24.93
CA LEU A 306 11.19 -6.73 23.88
C LEU A 306 12.58 -6.40 24.43
N LYS A 307 12.70 -5.33 25.23
CA LYS A 307 13.97 -4.93 25.86
C LYS A 307 14.52 -6.03 26.79
N ASN A 308 13.65 -6.74 27.50
CA ASN A 308 14.05 -7.84 28.39
C ASN A 308 14.45 -9.12 27.64
N GLU A 309 13.82 -9.41 26.50
CA GLU A 309 14.18 -10.56 25.65
C GLU A 309 15.50 -10.34 24.88
N LEU A 310 15.80 -9.10 24.51
CA LEU A 310 17.07 -8.74 23.91
C LEU A 310 18.12 -8.55 25.03
N ALA A 311 18.90 -9.61 25.33
CA ALA A 311 19.99 -9.52 26.32
C ALA A 311 20.89 -8.28 26.05
N PRO A 312 21.43 -7.60 27.08
CA PRO A 312 22.26 -6.40 26.90
C PRO A 312 23.43 -6.60 25.92
N GLU A 313 24.01 -7.80 25.89
CA GLU A 313 25.09 -8.19 24.98
C GLU A 313 24.60 -8.47 23.54
N ALA A 314 23.32 -8.78 23.38
CA ALA A 314 22.65 -9.04 22.10
C ALA A 314 21.92 -7.81 21.54
N MET A 315 21.71 -6.76 22.35
CA MET A 315 21.21 -5.46 21.88
C MET A 315 22.26 -4.77 21.02
N ALA A 316 22.27 -5.09 19.73
CA ALA A 316 23.05 -4.36 18.74
C ALA A 316 22.18 -3.29 18.05
N ALA A 317 22.74 -2.11 17.79
CA ALA A 317 22.04 -1.02 17.10
C ALA A 317 21.35 -1.45 15.78
N PRO A 318 21.95 -2.30 14.92
CA PRO A 318 21.29 -2.77 13.70
C PRO A 318 20.05 -3.64 13.96
N ALA A 319 20.04 -4.43 15.04
CA ALA A 319 18.91 -5.28 15.38
C ALA A 319 17.72 -4.43 15.85
N LEU A 320 17.97 -3.43 16.70
CA LEU A 320 16.97 -2.46 17.13
C LEU A 320 16.39 -1.70 15.93
N ALA A 321 17.25 -1.21 15.04
CA ALA A 321 16.86 -0.52 13.81
C ALA A 321 16.02 -1.42 12.88
N PHE A 322 16.40 -2.69 12.72
CA PHE A 322 15.65 -3.66 11.93
C PHE A 322 14.22 -3.87 12.49
N ILE A 323 14.10 -4.07 13.81
CA ILE A 323 12.78 -4.24 14.46
C ILE A 323 11.96 -2.96 14.31
N ALA A 324 12.56 -1.80 14.53
CA ALA A 324 11.91 -0.49 14.37
C ALA A 324 11.36 -0.31 12.95
N SER A 325 12.15 -0.66 11.92
CA SER A 325 11.72 -0.63 10.53
C SER A 325 10.51 -1.55 10.27
N CYS A 326 10.50 -2.74 10.87
CA CYS A 326 9.43 -3.72 10.67
C CYS A 326 8.11 -3.26 11.29
N VAL A 327 8.15 -2.65 12.48
CA VAL A 327 6.93 -2.30 13.22
C VAL A 327 6.39 -0.91 12.85
N LYS A 328 7.26 0.00 12.37
CA LYS A 328 6.87 1.28 11.75
C LYS A 328 5.83 1.08 10.66
N ASP A 329 6.06 0.11 9.76
CA ASP A 329 5.16 -0.15 8.62
C ASP A 329 3.74 -0.54 9.06
N TYR A 330 3.55 -1.02 10.30
CA TYR A 330 2.23 -1.40 10.83
C TYR A 330 1.76 -0.47 11.96
N GLY A 331 2.29 0.76 11.98
CA GLY A 331 1.74 1.84 12.78
C GLY A 331 2.12 1.82 14.26
N ALA A 332 3.18 1.09 14.62
CA ALA A 332 3.85 1.20 15.92
C ALA A 332 4.92 2.31 15.85
N ILE A 333 4.47 3.56 15.68
CA ILE A 333 5.35 4.70 15.40
C ILE A 333 6.13 5.12 16.64
N SER A 334 5.46 5.24 17.79
CA SER A 334 6.10 5.61 19.05
C SER A 334 7.17 4.59 19.45
N GLU A 335 6.86 3.31 19.30
CA GLU A 335 7.77 2.20 19.59
C GLU A 335 8.96 2.20 18.63
N ALA A 336 8.71 2.45 17.33
CA ALA A 336 9.79 2.60 16.35
C ALA A 336 10.72 3.78 16.66
N VAL A 337 10.18 4.92 17.13
CA VAL A 337 10.98 6.08 17.57
C VAL A 337 11.89 5.66 18.72
N GLU A 338 11.34 5.03 19.78
CA GLU A 338 12.16 4.58 20.91
C GLU A 338 13.29 3.62 20.50
N LEU A 339 12.99 2.66 19.62
CA LEU A 339 13.98 1.70 19.13
C LEU A 339 15.09 2.37 18.32
N TYR A 340 14.76 3.32 17.44
CA TYR A 340 15.78 4.07 16.70
C TYR A 340 16.55 5.06 17.57
N GLU A 341 15.93 5.65 18.61
CA GLU A 341 16.62 6.49 19.59
C GLU A 341 17.72 5.70 20.31
N MET A 342 17.38 4.49 20.78
CA MET A 342 18.37 3.57 21.37
C MET A 342 19.47 3.21 20.35
N ALA A 343 19.11 2.83 19.12
CA ALA A 343 20.08 2.50 18.08
C ALA A 343 21.03 3.66 17.75
N SER A 344 20.50 4.89 17.67
CA SER A 344 21.28 6.10 17.40
C SER A 344 22.22 6.46 18.55
N THR A 345 21.80 6.23 19.81
CA THR A 345 22.64 6.45 20.99
C THR A 345 23.82 5.48 21.03
N MET A 346 23.59 4.22 20.66
CA MET A 346 24.62 3.19 20.59
C MET A 346 25.61 3.39 19.44
N SER A 347 25.20 4.10 18.38
CA SER A 347 26.02 4.31 17.17
C SER A 347 25.74 5.70 16.58
N PRO A 348 26.25 6.77 17.24
CA PRO A 348 25.89 8.15 16.92
C PRO A 348 26.47 8.66 15.59
N SER A 349 27.36 7.90 14.95
CA SER A 349 27.94 8.22 13.64
C SER A 349 27.21 7.55 12.47
N THR A 350 26.15 6.77 12.70
CA THR A 350 25.44 6.02 11.66
C THR A 350 24.27 6.83 11.09
N PRO A 351 24.35 7.38 9.87
CA PRO A 351 23.35 8.31 9.33
C PRO A 351 21.97 7.68 9.15
N GLY A 352 21.88 6.41 8.73
CA GLY A 352 20.61 5.73 8.48
C GLY A 352 19.65 5.70 9.68
N TYR A 353 20.17 5.68 10.91
CA TYR A 353 19.34 5.75 12.12
C TYR A 353 18.73 7.15 12.30
N PHE A 354 19.50 8.19 12.06
CA PHE A 354 19.02 9.57 12.13
C PHE A 354 18.09 9.91 10.97
N LEU A 355 18.33 9.36 9.77
CA LEU A 355 17.41 9.46 8.64
C LEU A 355 16.06 8.81 8.96
N SER A 356 16.08 7.66 9.63
CA SER A 356 14.85 7.00 10.06
C SER A 356 14.11 7.79 11.15
N LEU A 357 14.85 8.35 12.12
CA LEU A 357 14.29 9.20 13.18
C LEU A 357 13.65 10.47 12.64
N ILE A 358 14.33 11.21 11.76
CA ILE A 358 13.77 12.44 11.19
C ILE A 358 12.49 12.13 10.40
N HIS A 359 12.43 11.04 9.64
CA HIS A 359 11.21 10.60 8.97
C HIS A 359 10.09 10.19 9.94
N LEU A 360 10.41 9.53 11.05
CA LEU A 360 9.41 9.20 12.08
C LEU A 360 8.87 10.46 12.74
N TYR A 361 9.72 11.46 13.00
CA TYR A 361 9.27 12.75 13.52
C TYR A 361 8.45 13.57 12.53
N GLU A 362 8.61 13.36 11.21
CA GLU A 362 7.67 13.88 10.23
C GLU A 362 6.29 13.22 10.36
N VAL A 363 6.24 11.91 10.60
CA VAL A 363 4.99 11.16 10.80
C VAL A 363 4.28 11.59 12.08
N THR A 364 5.02 11.91 13.16
CA THR A 364 4.44 12.39 14.42
C THR A 364 4.18 13.89 14.46
N TYR A 365 4.54 14.62 13.39
CA TYR A 365 4.43 16.09 13.32
C TYR A 365 5.32 16.81 14.38
N GLU A 366 6.41 16.17 14.83
CA GLU A 366 7.35 16.69 15.82
C GLU A 366 8.64 17.21 15.14
N TYR A 367 8.47 18.11 14.18
CA TYR A 367 9.55 18.64 13.33
C TYR A 367 10.77 19.16 14.08
N HIS A 368 10.57 19.80 15.24
CA HIS A 368 11.68 20.32 16.06
C HIS A 368 12.62 19.19 16.52
N LYS A 369 12.08 18.04 16.94
CA LYS A 369 12.87 16.87 17.33
C LYS A 369 13.63 16.31 16.13
N GLY A 370 12.97 16.25 14.97
CA GLY A 370 13.62 15.85 13.72
C GLY A 370 14.84 16.70 13.37
N LEU A 371 14.73 18.02 13.47
CA LEU A 371 15.84 18.95 13.24
C LEU A 371 16.94 18.81 14.30
N GLU A 372 16.59 18.63 15.58
CA GLU A 372 17.54 18.37 16.66
C GLU A 372 18.35 17.09 16.41
N LYS A 373 17.72 16.02 15.93
CA LYS A 373 18.40 14.77 15.57
C LYS A 373 19.32 14.94 14.37
N ALA A 374 18.93 15.74 13.36
CA ALA A 374 19.83 16.09 12.27
C ALA A 374 21.08 16.82 12.78
N VAL A 375 20.93 17.81 13.66
CA VAL A 375 22.07 18.52 14.28
C VAL A 375 22.95 17.56 15.09
N THR A 376 22.33 16.68 15.88
CA THR A 376 23.05 15.67 16.68
C THR A 376 23.88 14.75 15.78
N PHE A 377 23.33 14.30 14.65
CA PHE A 377 24.06 13.53 13.66
C PHE A 377 25.27 14.31 13.13
N PHE A 378 25.08 15.53 12.60
CA PHE A 378 26.18 16.29 11.99
C PHE A 378 27.31 16.62 12.97
N ARG A 379 27.02 16.75 14.27
CA ARG A 379 28.04 16.92 15.33
C ARG A 379 28.86 15.65 15.59
N ASN A 380 28.29 14.46 15.37
CA ASN A 380 28.91 13.16 15.65
C ASN A 380 29.39 12.43 14.39
N ALA A 381 29.07 12.93 13.21
CA ALA A 381 29.42 12.33 11.93
C ALA A 381 30.94 12.26 11.77
N LYS A 382 31.46 11.06 11.46
CA LYS A 382 32.90 10.81 11.27
C LYS A 382 33.35 11.04 9.82
N SER A 383 32.45 10.88 8.87
CA SER A 383 32.68 11.05 7.44
C SER A 383 32.10 12.37 6.95
N SER A 384 32.86 13.10 6.13
CA SER A 384 32.36 14.28 5.44
C SER A 384 31.82 13.92 4.06
N ILE A 385 30.83 14.69 3.58
CA ILE A 385 30.39 14.65 2.20
C ILE A 385 31.17 15.71 1.42
N ARG A 386 31.72 15.34 0.26
CA ARG A 386 32.40 16.28 -0.63
C ARG A 386 31.48 17.44 -0.98
N ASN A 387 31.99 18.66 -0.90
CA ASN A 387 31.28 19.92 -1.15
C ASN A 387 30.15 20.25 -0.17
N LEU A 388 30.07 19.59 0.99
CA LEU A 388 29.09 19.91 2.04
C LEU A 388 29.78 20.21 3.37
N SER A 389 29.60 21.43 3.86
CA SER A 389 30.05 21.84 5.19
C SER A 389 28.98 21.52 6.24
N TYR A 390 29.24 20.51 7.10
CA TYR A 390 28.34 20.19 8.21
C TYR A 390 28.19 21.33 9.21
N ARG A 391 29.24 22.12 9.43
CA ARG A 391 29.15 23.33 10.27
C ARG A 391 28.13 24.31 9.69
N SER A 392 28.21 24.58 8.39
CA SER A 392 27.29 25.51 7.73
C SER A 392 25.86 24.96 7.67
N ALA A 393 25.70 23.65 7.51
CA ALA A 393 24.39 22.99 7.61
C ALA A 393 23.81 23.13 9.03
N ILE A 394 24.60 22.85 10.08
CA ILE A 394 24.20 23.04 11.48
C ILE A 394 23.80 24.49 11.73
N GLU A 395 24.55 25.49 11.25
CA GLU A 395 24.21 26.90 11.42
C GLU A 395 22.86 27.30 10.79
N CYS A 396 22.40 26.57 9.76
CA CYS A 396 21.08 26.79 9.16
C CYS A 396 19.96 26.06 9.91
N ILE A 397 20.27 24.89 10.49
CA ILE A 397 19.28 24.02 11.15
C ILE A 397 19.09 24.41 12.64
N ASP A 398 20.18 24.73 13.34
CA ASP A 398 20.19 24.94 14.79
C ASP A 398 19.45 26.22 15.21
N ASN A 399 18.65 26.10 16.26
CA ASN A 399 17.70 27.10 16.76
C ASN A 399 18.28 28.07 17.79
N ASN A 400 19.60 28.05 18.05
CA ASN A 400 20.25 28.92 19.03
C ASN A 400 20.24 30.44 18.71
N LYS A 401 19.42 30.87 17.74
CA LYS A 401 18.91 32.24 17.63
C LYS A 401 17.37 32.22 17.57
N GLY A 402 16.76 32.18 18.76
CA GLY A 402 15.40 32.63 19.06
C GLY A 402 14.26 32.07 18.21
N ILE A 403 13.64 30.98 18.68
CA ILE A 403 12.20 30.76 18.48
C ILE A 403 11.57 30.99 19.84
N SER A 404 10.84 32.09 20.00
CA SER A 404 9.90 32.27 21.09
C SER A 404 8.81 31.21 20.96
N GLN A 405 8.81 30.24 21.87
CA GLN A 405 7.61 29.53 22.26
C GLN A 405 6.68 30.56 22.92
N ASP A 406 5.67 31.05 22.20
CA ASP A 406 4.49 31.66 22.80
C ASP A 406 3.39 31.75 21.74
N GLN A 407 2.33 30.96 21.94
CA GLN A 407 0.93 31.38 22.06
C GLN A 407 -0.01 30.21 21.73
N GLU A 408 -0.26 29.39 22.76
CA GLU A 408 -1.59 28.84 22.98
C GLU A 408 -2.52 29.99 23.37
N SER A 409 -3.63 30.20 22.65
CA SER A 409 -4.81 30.85 23.24
C SER A 409 -6.11 30.48 22.52
N ASN A 410 -7.14 30.31 23.35
CA ASN A 410 -8.52 29.90 23.09
C ASN A 410 -9.27 30.71 22.02
N PRO A 411 -10.30 30.14 21.34
CA PRO A 411 -11.21 30.90 20.49
C PRO A 411 -12.46 31.37 21.26
N SER A 412 -12.79 32.66 21.17
CA SER A 412 -14.11 33.22 21.46
C SER A 412 -14.71 33.92 20.22
N GLU A 413 -16.02 34.13 20.24
CA GLU A 413 -17.01 34.04 19.16
C GLU A 413 -17.26 35.27 18.26
N SER A 414 -18.09 35.03 17.22
CA SER A 414 -19.10 35.92 16.57
C SER A 414 -18.61 36.87 15.45
N HIS A 415 -19.36 37.26 14.40
CA HIS A 415 -20.55 36.79 13.68
C HIS A 415 -20.69 37.65 12.38
N VAL A 416 -21.20 37.05 11.29
CA VAL A 416 -22.08 37.59 10.20
C VAL A 416 -21.57 38.63 9.17
N GLY A 417 -21.79 38.32 7.87
CA GLY A 417 -21.92 39.27 6.76
C GLY A 417 -21.66 38.64 5.37
N VAL A 418 -22.66 38.64 4.48
CA VAL A 418 -22.77 37.87 3.21
C VAL A 418 -22.29 38.67 1.98
N GLU A 419 -21.53 38.04 1.07
CA GLU A 419 -21.68 38.05 -0.42
C GLU A 419 -20.48 37.35 -1.11
N TYR A 420 -20.74 36.53 -2.14
CA TYR A 420 -19.74 35.76 -2.93
C TYR A 420 -19.23 36.61 -4.10
N PRO A 421 -17.93 36.63 -4.48
CA PRO A 421 -17.51 35.95 -5.75
C PRO A 421 -16.00 35.60 -5.95
N ARG A 422 -15.77 34.81 -7.03
CA ARG A 422 -14.64 34.61 -7.98
C ARG A 422 -13.16 34.61 -7.51
N TRP A 423 -12.46 33.56 -7.95
CA TRP A 423 -11.00 33.44 -7.94
C TRP A 423 -10.40 34.29 -9.06
N CYS A 424 -9.48 35.19 -8.72
CA CYS A 424 -8.62 35.89 -9.67
C CYS A 424 -7.18 35.74 -9.17
N ILE A 425 -6.29 35.26 -10.03
CA ILE A 425 -4.85 35.37 -9.79
C ILE A 425 -4.54 36.85 -9.92
N LEU A 426 -4.10 37.51 -8.84
CA LEU A 426 -3.65 38.89 -8.95
C LEU A 426 -2.54 38.93 -10.02
N PRO A 427 -2.66 39.76 -11.06
CA PRO A 427 -1.55 39.95 -11.98
C PRO A 427 -0.40 40.50 -11.14
N SER A 428 0.70 39.77 -11.11
CA SER A 428 1.97 40.32 -10.66
C SER A 428 2.19 41.61 -11.41
N ARG A 429 2.32 42.74 -10.69
CA ARG A 429 2.41 44.06 -11.32
C ARG A 429 3.61 44.24 -12.24
N ASP A 430 4.58 43.32 -12.23
CA ASP A 430 5.76 43.37 -13.09
C ASP A 430 6.26 41.94 -13.42
N VAL A 431 5.55 41.19 -14.27
CA VAL A 431 6.15 40.01 -14.93
C VAL A 431 6.00 40.21 -16.42
N GLU A 432 7.02 40.83 -17.01
CA GLU A 432 7.25 40.79 -18.45
C GLU A 432 7.26 39.33 -18.88
N ALA A 433 6.33 38.97 -19.79
CA ALA A 433 6.20 37.70 -20.51
C ALA A 433 7.27 36.65 -20.17
N GLU A 434 7.15 35.98 -19.02
CA GLU A 434 8.02 34.87 -18.69
C GLU A 434 7.68 33.71 -19.63
N GLN A 435 8.63 33.34 -20.49
CA GLN A 435 8.69 32.03 -21.11
C GLN A 435 8.31 30.98 -20.05
N GLU A 436 7.45 30.01 -20.39
CA GLU A 436 7.05 28.94 -19.49
C GLU A 436 8.28 28.28 -18.86
N ARG A 437 8.64 28.72 -17.65
CA ARG A 437 9.63 28.04 -16.83
C ARG A 437 8.86 26.92 -16.15
N HIS A 438 9.19 25.69 -16.49
CA HIS A 438 8.65 24.49 -15.87
C HIS A 438 9.55 24.08 -14.71
N VAL A 439 9.01 23.50 -13.64
CA VAL A 439 9.82 22.80 -12.63
C VAL A 439 10.40 21.55 -13.29
N LEU A 440 11.66 21.62 -13.74
CA LEU A 440 12.34 20.53 -14.43
C LEU A 440 12.98 19.62 -13.39
N VAL A 441 12.69 18.31 -13.40
CA VAL A 441 13.53 17.35 -12.68
C VAL A 441 14.84 17.24 -13.46
N ASN A 442 15.77 18.16 -13.21
CA ASN A 442 17.07 18.13 -13.86
C ASN A 442 17.72 16.78 -13.57
N ASN A 443 17.96 16.00 -14.62
CA ASN A 443 18.95 14.95 -14.55
C ASN A 443 20.22 15.60 -14.01
N ASN A 444 20.95 14.93 -13.09
CA ASN A 444 22.21 15.43 -12.53
C ASN A 444 23.22 15.89 -13.63
N GLN A 445 22.97 15.60 -14.91
CA GLN A 445 23.83 15.87 -16.06
C GLN A 445 23.29 16.84 -17.11
N GLU A 446 22.09 17.42 -17.00
CA GLU A 446 21.60 18.35 -18.04
C GLU A 446 22.03 19.81 -17.78
N ASN A 447 23.13 20.18 -18.48
CA ASN A 447 23.65 21.48 -18.93
C ASN A 447 23.24 22.78 -18.22
N ASP A 448 24.17 23.28 -17.40
CA ASP A 448 24.65 24.67 -17.51
C ASP A 448 26.17 24.58 -17.64
N GLY A 449 26.75 25.23 -18.64
CA GLY A 449 28.13 25.07 -19.11
C GLY A 449 29.21 25.61 -18.16
N SER A 450 29.01 25.52 -16.84
CA SER A 450 29.98 25.92 -15.83
C SER A 450 30.83 24.72 -15.36
N ASP A 451 32.12 25.00 -15.24
CA ASP A 451 33.22 24.08 -14.94
C ASP A 451 32.89 23.14 -13.75
N ARG A 452 32.54 21.88 -14.05
CA ARG A 452 32.12 20.91 -13.04
C ARG A 452 33.34 20.35 -12.32
N GLY A 453 33.43 20.62 -11.02
CA GLY A 453 34.30 19.86 -10.12
C GLY A 453 34.10 18.35 -10.30
N THR A 454 35.17 17.58 -10.12
CA THR A 454 35.21 16.12 -10.34
C THR A 454 34.02 15.40 -9.71
N SER A 455 33.28 14.61 -10.51
CA SER A 455 32.16 13.78 -10.06
C SER A 455 32.56 12.84 -8.91
N CYS A 456 31.64 12.58 -7.98
CA CYS A 456 31.86 11.79 -6.76
C CYS A 456 30.94 10.56 -6.73
N ASN A 457 31.52 9.40 -6.42
CA ASN A 457 30.75 8.18 -6.15
C ASN A 457 30.41 8.13 -4.65
N TYR A 458 29.15 8.35 -4.31
CA TYR A 458 28.66 8.27 -2.93
C TYR A 458 28.35 6.82 -2.54
N ASP A 459 28.86 6.41 -1.37
CA ASP A 459 28.46 5.18 -0.71
C ASP A 459 27.11 5.35 0.03
N GLU A 460 26.59 4.27 0.62
CA GLU A 460 25.30 4.29 1.34
C GLU A 460 25.30 5.28 2.50
N SER A 461 26.39 5.36 3.26
CA SER A 461 26.54 6.31 4.37
C SER A 461 26.50 7.76 3.89
N ASN A 462 27.17 8.07 2.78
CA ASN A 462 27.13 9.40 2.16
C ASN A 462 25.73 9.74 1.64
N LEU A 463 25.04 8.78 1.02
CA LEU A 463 23.68 8.97 0.53
C LEU A 463 22.73 9.25 1.69
N ASP A 464 22.75 8.44 2.75
CA ASP A 464 21.92 8.66 3.94
C ASP A 464 22.22 10.02 4.60
N SER A 465 23.49 10.40 4.67
CA SER A 465 23.90 11.71 5.20
C SER A 465 23.36 12.86 4.36
N LEU A 466 23.34 12.75 3.02
CA LEU A 466 22.70 13.72 2.12
C LEU A 466 21.18 13.78 2.36
N ALA A 467 20.55 12.60 2.49
CA ALA A 467 19.11 12.49 2.73
C ALA A 467 18.68 13.15 4.06
N VAL A 468 19.51 13.07 5.12
CA VAL A 468 19.24 13.81 6.37
C VAL A 468 19.15 15.31 6.12
N VAL A 469 20.05 15.89 5.31
CA VAL A 469 20.01 17.34 5.00
C VAL A 469 18.86 17.69 4.06
N PHE A 470 18.57 16.85 3.08
CA PHE A 470 17.41 17.02 2.19
C PHE A 470 16.11 17.07 3.00
N THR A 471 15.93 16.13 3.93
CA THR A 471 14.77 16.09 4.81
C THR A 471 14.74 17.28 5.78
N ALA A 472 15.88 17.71 6.32
CA ALA A 472 15.94 18.92 7.14
C ALA A 472 15.53 20.18 6.34
N THR A 473 15.96 20.31 5.08
CA THR A 473 15.56 21.40 4.17
C THR A 473 14.05 21.40 3.95
N LYS A 474 13.48 20.22 3.71
CA LYS A 474 12.02 20.03 3.60
C LYS A 474 11.29 20.44 4.87
N ILE A 475 11.77 20.02 6.05
CA ILE A 475 11.16 20.39 7.33
C ILE A 475 11.21 21.90 7.58
N LEU A 476 12.34 22.56 7.30
CA LEU A 476 12.46 24.02 7.41
C LEU A 476 11.46 24.74 6.48
N PHE A 477 11.33 24.27 5.25
CA PHE A 477 10.38 24.82 4.27
C PHE A 477 8.92 24.67 4.73
N ILE A 478 8.48 23.46 5.10
CA ILE A 478 7.08 23.21 5.52
C ILE A 478 6.75 23.88 6.86
N SER A 479 7.76 24.19 7.68
CA SER A 479 7.59 24.91 8.94
C SER A 479 7.64 26.44 8.79
N GLY A 480 7.88 26.96 7.58
CA GLY A 480 7.89 28.39 7.28
C GLY A 480 9.22 29.10 7.53
N PHE A 481 10.31 28.38 7.82
CA PHE A 481 11.65 28.94 7.97
C PHE A 481 12.34 29.12 6.61
N LEU A 482 11.70 29.87 5.71
CA LEU A 482 12.05 29.94 4.28
C LEU A 482 13.47 30.45 4.00
N GLU A 483 13.93 31.48 4.73
CA GLU A 483 15.30 31.99 4.60
C GLU A 483 16.34 30.93 4.97
N ARG A 484 16.08 30.16 6.03
CA ARG A 484 16.96 29.07 6.47
C ARG A 484 16.92 27.91 5.49
N ALA A 485 15.73 27.58 4.96
CA ALA A 485 15.56 26.56 3.94
C ALA A 485 16.33 26.91 2.66
N SER A 486 16.22 28.15 2.15
CA SER A 486 16.99 28.61 0.98
C SER A 486 18.50 28.58 1.24
N ARG A 487 18.95 29.09 2.39
CA ARG A 487 20.39 29.03 2.74
C ARG A 487 20.91 27.59 2.79
N LEU A 488 20.15 26.68 3.40
CA LEU A 488 20.52 25.27 3.48
C LEU A 488 20.53 24.61 2.09
N ALA A 489 19.52 24.89 1.25
CA ALA A 489 19.44 24.38 -0.12
C ALA A 489 20.68 24.76 -0.93
N ARG A 490 21.09 26.04 -0.90
CA ARG A 490 22.31 26.53 -1.58
C ARG A 490 23.60 25.87 -1.10
N ILE A 491 23.69 25.55 0.20
CA ILE A 491 24.87 24.87 0.77
C ILE A 491 24.96 23.41 0.31
N VAL A 492 23.82 22.75 0.13
CA VAL A 492 23.77 21.31 -0.18
C VAL A 492 23.84 21.04 -1.68
N GLU A 493 23.35 21.98 -2.51
CA GLU A 493 23.28 21.81 -3.96
C GLU A 493 24.61 21.39 -4.62
N PRO A 494 25.77 21.98 -4.28
CA PRO A 494 27.06 21.53 -4.84
C PRO A 494 27.42 20.08 -4.52
N ALA A 495 26.96 19.54 -3.40
CA ALA A 495 27.14 18.13 -3.04
C ALA A 495 26.14 17.24 -3.79
N ARG A 496 24.88 17.65 -3.92
CA ARG A 496 23.88 16.93 -4.74
C ARG A 496 24.34 16.81 -6.19
N ALA A 497 24.78 17.94 -6.78
CA ALA A 497 25.23 18.02 -8.17
C ALA A 497 26.54 17.24 -8.43
N ALA A 498 27.38 17.06 -7.41
CA ALA A 498 28.62 16.29 -7.54
C ALA A 498 28.38 14.77 -7.66
N SER A 499 27.17 14.25 -7.40
CA SER A 499 26.88 12.81 -7.49
C SER A 499 27.08 12.29 -8.92
N ALA A 500 28.01 11.35 -9.09
CA ALA A 500 28.27 10.68 -10.36
C ALA A 500 27.08 9.83 -10.81
N LYS A 501 26.39 9.17 -9.87
CA LYS A 501 25.17 8.43 -10.13
C LYS A 501 23.95 9.36 -10.01
N PRO A 502 22.97 9.31 -10.94
CA PRO A 502 21.73 10.06 -10.79
C PRO A 502 21.01 9.65 -9.51
N LEU A 503 20.69 10.62 -8.64
CA LEU A 503 20.14 10.32 -7.31
C LEU A 503 18.76 9.64 -7.38
N HIS A 504 17.99 9.84 -8.45
CA HIS A 504 16.72 9.15 -8.68
C HIS A 504 16.88 7.61 -8.86
N GLN A 505 18.10 7.13 -9.11
CA GLN A 505 18.46 5.71 -9.23
C GLN A 505 19.13 5.15 -7.97
N THR A 506 19.10 5.89 -6.85
CA THR A 506 19.72 5.52 -5.57
C THR A 506 18.66 5.24 -4.50
N LEU A 507 19.10 4.82 -3.30
CA LEU A 507 18.22 4.59 -2.16
C LEU A 507 17.53 5.88 -1.67
N VAL A 508 18.16 7.03 -1.89
CA VAL A 508 17.68 8.35 -1.44
C VAL A 508 16.92 9.12 -2.51
N ARG A 509 16.37 8.39 -3.50
CA ARG A 509 15.64 8.96 -4.64
C ARG A 509 14.46 9.85 -4.22
N ASN A 510 13.80 9.50 -3.11
CA ASN A 510 12.60 10.22 -2.66
C ASN A 510 13.00 11.56 -2.04
N GLU A 511 13.95 11.54 -1.12
CA GLU A 511 14.49 12.72 -0.42
C GLU A 511 15.14 13.67 -1.44
N ALA A 512 15.88 13.13 -2.39
CA ALA A 512 16.46 13.90 -3.49
C ALA A 512 15.39 14.55 -4.40
N ALA A 513 14.28 13.86 -4.68
CA ALA A 513 13.18 14.42 -5.48
C ALA A 513 12.50 15.60 -4.75
N TYR A 514 12.19 15.43 -3.46
CA TYR A 514 11.67 16.51 -2.63
C TYR A 514 12.63 17.70 -2.58
N PHE A 515 13.91 17.45 -2.32
CA PHE A 515 14.92 18.50 -2.29
C PHE A 515 15.02 19.24 -3.62
N THR A 516 15.04 18.51 -4.75
CA THR A 516 15.17 19.13 -6.08
C THR A 516 13.98 20.05 -6.40
N CYS A 517 12.77 19.62 -6.03
CA CYS A 517 11.57 20.46 -6.12
C CYS A 517 11.69 21.72 -5.25
N LEU A 518 12.09 21.55 -3.99
CA LEU A 518 12.23 22.68 -3.06
C LEU A 518 13.33 23.66 -3.46
N HIS A 519 14.46 23.16 -3.96
CA HIS A 519 15.55 24.00 -4.47
C HIS A 519 15.04 24.91 -5.60
N GLN A 520 14.29 24.37 -6.56
CA GLN A 520 13.70 25.18 -7.63
C GLN A 520 12.65 26.18 -7.12
N ILE A 521 11.79 25.76 -6.20
CA ILE A 521 10.81 26.68 -5.58
C ILE A 521 11.52 27.83 -4.86
N LEU A 522 12.63 27.55 -4.18
CA LEU A 522 13.35 28.55 -3.38
C LEU A 522 14.22 29.48 -4.25
N GLU A 523 14.78 28.99 -5.35
CA GLU A 523 15.71 29.75 -6.19
C GLU A 523 15.06 30.33 -7.46
N ASP A 524 14.29 29.53 -8.20
CA ASP A 524 13.74 29.91 -9.51
C ASP A 524 12.37 30.59 -9.39
N TYR A 525 11.62 30.28 -8.33
CA TYR A 525 10.30 30.86 -8.05
C TYR A 525 10.24 31.44 -6.62
N PRO A 526 11.14 32.37 -6.28
CA PRO A 526 11.34 32.79 -4.90
C PRO A 526 10.05 33.31 -4.28
N ILE A 527 9.74 32.82 -3.09
CA ILE A 527 8.61 33.27 -2.29
C ILE A 527 8.89 34.72 -1.87
N PRO A 528 7.94 35.66 -2.03
CA PRO A 528 8.16 37.05 -1.65
C PRO A 528 8.34 37.15 -0.12
N LEU A 529 9.57 37.47 0.29
CA LEU A 529 9.95 37.67 1.70
C LEU A 529 10.13 39.16 2.01
N PRO A 530 9.78 39.62 3.23
CA PRO A 530 9.14 38.86 4.30
C PRO A 530 7.66 38.60 4.01
N LEU A 531 7.15 37.45 4.47
CA LEU A 531 5.73 37.08 4.27
C LEU A 531 4.74 37.98 5.03
N GLY A 532 5.21 38.79 6.00
CA GLY A 532 4.35 39.52 6.94
C GLY A 532 3.69 38.60 7.99
N PRO A 533 2.98 39.15 9.00
CA PRO A 533 2.28 38.33 9.98
C PRO A 533 1.15 37.53 9.32
N ILE A 534 1.13 36.22 9.55
CA ILE A 534 0.07 35.33 9.06
C ILE A 534 -0.94 35.16 10.19
N GLU A 535 -2.02 35.93 10.11
CA GLU A 535 -3.15 35.77 11.02
C GLU A 535 -3.96 34.52 10.68
N LYS A 536 -4.61 33.93 11.68
CA LYS A 536 -5.50 32.77 11.51
C LYS A 536 -6.62 33.03 10.48
N SER A 537 -7.09 34.27 10.40
CA SER A 537 -8.12 34.75 9.46
C SER A 537 -7.72 34.62 7.99
N ASN A 538 -6.41 34.75 7.72
CA ASN A 538 -5.80 34.79 6.39
C ASN A 538 -4.97 33.51 6.10
N ALA A 539 -4.97 32.54 7.01
CA ALA A 539 -4.35 31.24 6.80
C ALA A 539 -5.28 30.33 5.97
N LEU A 540 -4.76 29.80 4.86
CA LEU A 540 -5.41 28.75 4.08
C LEU A 540 -4.50 27.52 4.07
N PHE A 541 -4.88 26.48 4.81
CA PHE A 541 -4.04 25.29 4.91
C PHE A 541 -4.14 24.46 3.63
N LEU A 542 -3.01 24.03 3.09
CA LEU A 542 -2.93 23.22 1.87
C LEU A 542 -2.45 21.81 2.24
N ALA A 543 -3.42 20.92 2.47
CA ALA A 543 -3.17 19.54 2.85
C ALA A 543 -3.08 18.64 1.63
N GLY A 544 -1.94 17.98 1.46
CA GLY A 544 -1.73 17.11 0.30
C GLY A 544 -0.49 16.23 0.36
N ASP A 545 -0.27 15.50 -0.73
CA ASP A 545 1.00 14.81 -1.00
C ASP A 545 2.07 15.80 -1.50
N SER A 546 3.05 15.35 -2.29
CA SER A 546 4.11 16.20 -2.83
C SER A 546 3.61 17.43 -3.61
N HIS A 547 2.43 17.37 -4.22
CA HIS A 547 1.92 18.49 -5.03
C HIS A 547 1.52 19.71 -4.21
N CYS A 548 1.36 19.60 -2.88
CA CYS A 548 1.11 20.77 -2.05
C CYS A 548 2.30 21.74 -1.98
N LEU A 549 3.51 21.29 -2.35
CA LEU A 549 4.73 22.09 -2.19
C LEU A 549 4.85 23.21 -3.23
N SER A 550 4.40 22.98 -4.47
CA SER A 550 4.55 23.97 -5.55
C SER A 550 3.76 25.26 -5.32
N ALA A 551 2.62 25.19 -4.64
CA ALA A 551 1.79 26.34 -4.31
C ALA A 551 2.04 26.87 -2.88
N ALA A 552 2.89 26.21 -2.09
CA ALA A 552 3.13 26.57 -0.70
C ALA A 552 3.66 27.99 -0.54
N TRP A 553 3.22 28.67 0.52
CA TRP A 553 3.61 30.03 0.93
C TRP A 553 3.25 31.14 -0.05
N ARG A 554 2.47 30.83 -1.09
CA ARG A 554 1.96 31.84 -2.03
C ARG A 554 0.74 32.54 -1.47
N ARG A 555 0.58 33.81 -1.86
CA ARG A 555 -0.62 34.60 -1.58
C ARG A 555 -1.68 34.29 -2.64
N VAL A 556 -2.90 34.05 -2.18
CA VAL A 556 -4.08 33.82 -3.02
C VAL A 556 -5.23 34.67 -2.51
N CYS A 557 -6.12 35.10 -3.41
CA CYS A 557 -7.33 35.81 -3.03
C CYS A 557 -8.48 34.82 -2.85
N LEU A 558 -9.00 34.71 -1.64
CA LEU A 558 -10.16 33.88 -1.33
C LEU A 558 -11.33 34.79 -0.92
N ARG A 559 -12.35 34.89 -1.78
CA ARG A 559 -13.54 35.75 -1.57
C ARG A 559 -13.15 37.20 -1.26
N GLY A 560 -12.25 37.77 -2.06
CA GLY A 560 -11.76 39.15 -1.90
C GLY A 560 -10.77 39.35 -0.74
N LYS A 561 -10.40 38.29 0.00
CA LYS A 561 -9.44 38.37 1.10
C LYS A 561 -8.12 37.69 0.74
N ASP A 562 -7.04 38.42 0.94
CA ASP A 562 -5.70 37.88 0.81
C ASP A 562 -5.45 36.79 1.85
N CYS A 563 -5.09 35.61 1.37
CA CYS A 563 -4.75 34.45 2.18
C CYS A 563 -3.36 33.96 1.80
N VAL A 564 -2.68 33.28 2.73
CA VAL A 564 -1.42 32.59 2.49
C VAL A 564 -1.65 31.09 2.53
N LEU A 565 -1.14 30.37 1.52
CA LEU A 565 -1.18 28.91 1.47
C LEU A 565 -0.14 28.31 2.42
N ILE A 566 -0.59 27.63 3.47
CA ILE A 566 0.30 27.00 4.47
C ILE A 566 0.34 25.49 4.19
N PRO A 567 1.49 24.93 3.77
CA PRO A 567 1.57 23.52 3.41
C PRO A 567 1.37 22.60 4.61
N LYS A 568 0.64 21.51 4.38
CA LYS A 568 0.39 20.41 5.32
C LYS A 568 0.66 19.09 4.59
N LEU A 569 1.95 18.81 4.41
CA LEU A 569 2.45 17.68 3.62
C LEU A 569 2.25 16.34 4.34
N VAL A 570 1.72 15.35 3.62
CA VAL A 570 1.72 13.94 4.03
C VAL A 570 2.43 13.10 2.97
N THR A 571 3.66 12.69 3.26
CA THR A 571 4.50 11.96 2.29
C THR A 571 3.96 10.55 2.04
N GLY A 572 3.79 10.18 0.76
CA GLY A 572 3.44 8.82 0.35
C GLY A 572 2.00 8.40 0.66
N LEU A 573 1.11 9.35 0.98
CA LEU A 573 -0.29 9.05 1.22
C LEU A 573 -0.99 8.67 -0.09
N LYS A 574 -1.66 7.51 -0.05
CA LYS A 574 -2.66 7.09 -1.02
C LYS A 574 -3.99 7.07 -0.26
N ILE A 575 -5.09 7.51 -0.87
CA ILE A 575 -6.42 7.57 -0.23
C ILE A 575 -6.81 6.21 0.35
N TRP A 576 -6.53 5.11 -0.34
CA TRP A 576 -6.83 3.76 0.18
C TRP A 576 -6.12 3.45 1.51
N HIS A 577 -4.99 4.10 1.85
CA HIS A 577 -4.35 3.93 3.16
C HIS A 577 -5.25 4.37 4.32
N LEU A 578 -6.28 5.19 4.07
CA LEU A 578 -7.13 5.79 5.08
C LEU A 578 -8.35 4.93 5.48
N ARG A 579 -8.55 3.78 4.82
CA ARG A 579 -9.60 2.82 5.17
C ARG A 579 -9.50 2.36 6.65
N PRO A 580 -10.63 2.00 7.30
CA PRO A 580 -10.66 1.69 8.73
C PRO A 580 -9.66 0.63 9.17
N GLU A 581 -9.53 -0.44 8.40
CA GLU A 581 -8.69 -1.62 8.68
C GLU A 581 -7.19 -1.41 8.39
N SER A 582 -6.81 -0.28 7.78
CA SER A 582 -5.41 0.04 7.52
C SER A 582 -4.68 0.43 8.79
N ASP A 583 -3.52 -0.19 8.99
CA ASP A 583 -2.54 0.08 10.04
C ASP A 583 -1.25 0.72 9.49
N PHE A 584 -1.24 1.12 8.23
CA PHE A 584 -0.04 1.64 7.56
C PHE A 584 0.30 3.07 8.02
N TYR A 585 1.59 3.34 8.27
CA TYR A 585 2.04 4.61 8.88
C TYR A 585 1.59 5.91 8.18
N PRO A 586 1.38 5.99 6.84
CA PRO A 586 0.87 7.21 6.22
C PRO A 586 -0.52 7.61 6.71
N LYS A 587 -1.34 6.65 7.17
CA LYS A 587 -2.62 6.97 7.82
C LYS A 587 -2.40 7.76 9.11
N ILE A 588 -1.44 7.32 9.92
CA ILE A 588 -1.07 8.02 11.17
C ILE A 588 -0.49 9.40 10.84
N ALA A 589 0.35 9.50 9.81
CA ALA A 589 0.88 10.79 9.34
C ALA A 589 -0.23 11.75 8.91
N PHE A 590 -1.23 11.26 8.17
CA PHE A 590 -2.41 12.03 7.79
C PHE A 590 -3.20 12.49 9.02
N GLU A 591 -3.49 11.58 9.95
CA GLU A 591 -4.24 11.91 11.18
C GLU A 591 -3.52 12.96 12.02
N ASN A 592 -2.20 12.83 12.23
CA ASN A 592 -1.39 13.81 12.96
C ASN A 592 -1.33 15.16 12.23
N THR A 593 -1.20 15.14 10.90
CA THR A 593 -1.21 16.36 10.08
C THR A 593 -2.56 17.07 10.18
N MET A 594 -3.68 16.35 10.10
CA MET A 594 -5.00 16.93 10.24
C MET A 594 -5.20 17.48 11.66
N LYS A 595 -4.74 16.78 12.71
CA LYS A 595 -4.76 17.28 14.10
C LYS A 595 -3.98 18.57 14.29
N SER A 596 -2.88 18.75 13.54
CA SER A 596 -2.06 19.98 13.60
C SER A 596 -2.75 21.23 13.03
N ILE A 597 -3.85 21.07 12.28
CA ILE A 597 -4.61 22.19 11.72
C ILE A 597 -5.66 22.61 12.75
N PRO A 598 -5.75 23.90 13.12
CA PRO A 598 -6.76 24.37 14.08
C PRO A 598 -8.19 24.09 13.62
N ASP A 599 -9.09 23.79 14.54
CA ASP A 599 -10.52 23.62 14.21
C ASP A 599 -11.11 24.88 13.59
N VAL A 600 -12.15 24.69 12.77
CA VAL A 600 -12.84 25.78 12.03
C VAL A 600 -11.91 26.48 11.00
N SER A 601 -10.83 25.82 10.59
CA SER A 601 -9.93 26.34 9.55
C SER A 601 -10.44 26.05 8.13
N LYS A 602 -9.94 26.86 7.19
CA LYS A 602 -10.07 26.63 5.75
C LYS A 602 -8.95 25.72 5.29
N VAL A 603 -9.28 24.64 4.59
CA VAL A 603 -8.31 23.64 4.16
C VAL A 603 -8.54 23.28 2.69
N VAL A 604 -7.52 23.44 1.86
CA VAL A 604 -7.47 22.87 0.53
C VAL A 604 -6.99 21.43 0.64
N MET A 605 -7.75 20.49 0.08
CA MET A 605 -7.47 19.06 0.12
C MET A 605 -6.98 18.60 -1.26
N LEU A 606 -5.74 18.14 -1.32
CA LEU A 606 -5.03 17.74 -2.55
C LEU A 606 -4.42 16.34 -2.37
N TYR A 607 -5.25 15.31 -2.50
CA TYR A 607 -4.82 13.92 -2.42
C TYR A 607 -5.37 13.11 -3.60
N GLY A 608 -4.64 12.06 -3.98
CA GLY A 608 -5.11 11.06 -4.94
C GLY A 608 -4.23 10.89 -6.18
N GLU A 609 -3.20 11.72 -6.38
CA GLU A 609 -2.29 11.56 -7.52
C GLU A 609 -1.66 10.17 -7.52
N ILE A 610 -1.15 9.74 -6.36
CA ILE A 610 -0.48 8.44 -6.22
C ILE A 610 -1.49 7.28 -6.40
N ASP A 611 -2.76 7.46 -6.03
CA ASP A 611 -3.84 6.50 -6.29
C ASP A 611 -4.06 6.33 -7.80
N CYS A 612 -4.09 7.43 -8.55
CA CYS A 612 -4.24 7.42 -10.00
C CYS A 612 -3.00 6.90 -10.73
N ARG A 613 -1.79 7.14 -10.21
CA ARG A 613 -0.55 6.70 -10.85
C ARG A 613 -0.30 5.21 -10.72
N ASP A 614 -0.59 4.63 -9.56
CA ASP A 614 -0.17 3.26 -9.21
C ASP A 614 -1.22 2.49 -8.40
N GLY A 615 -1.93 3.16 -7.48
CA GLY A 615 -2.86 2.49 -6.54
C GLY A 615 -4.00 1.71 -7.22
N ILE A 616 -4.81 2.40 -8.02
CA ILE A 616 -6.04 1.84 -8.62
C ILE A 616 -5.71 0.77 -9.66
N ILE A 617 -4.72 1.04 -10.53
CA ILE A 617 -4.31 0.11 -11.58
C ILE A 617 -3.82 -1.20 -10.94
N GLY A 618 -2.95 -1.12 -9.93
CA GLY A 618 -2.45 -2.29 -9.23
C GLY A 618 -3.57 -3.10 -8.56
N ALA A 619 -4.59 -2.44 -8.01
CA ALA A 619 -5.73 -3.13 -7.40
C ALA A 619 -6.59 -3.88 -8.44
N VAL A 620 -6.82 -3.28 -9.62
CA VAL A 620 -7.54 -3.92 -10.73
C VAL A 620 -6.75 -5.10 -11.31
N GLU A 621 -5.43 -4.97 -11.48
CA GLU A 621 -4.58 -6.09 -11.95
C GLU A 621 -4.62 -7.27 -10.98
N LYS A 622 -4.67 -6.98 -9.67
CA LYS A 622 -4.90 -7.96 -8.60
C LYS A 622 -6.34 -8.45 -8.49
N GLY A 623 -7.24 -8.04 -9.39
CA GLY A 623 -8.63 -8.51 -9.38
C GLY A 623 -9.47 -8.05 -8.19
N LYS A 624 -9.02 -7.04 -7.42
CA LYS A 624 -9.83 -6.46 -6.33
C LYS A 624 -11.05 -5.70 -6.84
N TYR A 625 -10.94 -5.14 -8.04
CA TYR A 625 -12.01 -4.44 -8.74
C TYR A 625 -12.12 -5.01 -10.15
N GLN A 626 -13.34 -5.12 -10.64
CA GLN A 626 -13.69 -5.57 -11.97
C GLN A 626 -13.04 -4.70 -13.03
N ASP A 627 -13.01 -3.39 -12.85
CA ASP A 627 -12.36 -2.44 -13.76
C ASP A 627 -11.90 -1.16 -13.05
N ILE A 628 -11.32 -0.26 -13.85
CA ILE A 628 -10.78 1.02 -13.37
C ILE A 628 -11.88 1.91 -12.81
N GLU A 629 -13.08 1.89 -13.39
CA GLU A 629 -14.17 2.77 -12.96
C GLU A 629 -14.69 2.34 -11.58
N GLU A 630 -14.86 1.04 -11.34
CA GLU A 630 -15.20 0.52 -10.01
C GLU A 630 -14.11 0.86 -8.98
N GLY A 631 -12.83 0.69 -9.33
CA GLY A 631 -11.72 1.02 -8.42
C GLY A 631 -11.65 2.51 -8.08
N VAL A 632 -11.96 3.38 -9.06
CA VAL A 632 -12.09 4.83 -8.84
C VAL A 632 -13.27 5.13 -7.91
N GLN A 633 -14.45 4.55 -8.17
CA GLN A 633 -15.64 4.76 -7.34
C GLN A 633 -15.38 4.38 -5.89
N ALA A 634 -14.82 3.20 -5.64
CA ALA A 634 -14.49 2.74 -4.28
C ALA A 634 -13.50 3.67 -3.57
N THR A 635 -12.50 4.18 -4.30
CA THR A 635 -11.50 5.11 -3.74
C THR A 635 -12.11 6.49 -3.45
N VAL A 636 -12.95 7.00 -4.34
CA VAL A 636 -13.66 8.28 -4.18
C VAL A 636 -14.65 8.21 -3.03
N ASP A 637 -15.42 7.14 -2.91
CA ASP A 637 -16.39 6.97 -1.83
C ASP A 637 -15.70 7.00 -0.46
N LEU A 638 -14.59 6.27 -0.32
CA LEU A 638 -13.74 6.35 0.86
C LEU A 638 -13.25 7.79 1.12
N TYR A 639 -12.85 8.52 0.08
CA TYR A 639 -12.38 9.89 0.24
C TYR A 639 -13.49 10.83 0.73
N ILE A 640 -14.71 10.71 0.17
CA ILE A 640 -15.88 11.49 0.59
C ILE A 640 -16.21 11.23 2.06
N ASP A 641 -16.16 9.98 2.53
CA ASP A 641 -16.38 9.64 3.94
C ASP A 641 -15.38 10.33 4.87
N ILE A 642 -14.10 10.39 4.46
CA ILE A 642 -13.04 11.08 5.21
C ILE A 642 -13.27 12.59 5.24
N LEU A 643 -13.61 13.19 4.10
CA LEU A 643 -13.92 14.61 4.02
C LEU A 643 -15.12 14.97 4.90
N GLN A 644 -16.17 14.15 4.87
CA GLN A 644 -17.33 14.29 5.76
C GLN A 644 -16.92 14.26 7.23
N LYS A 645 -16.08 13.29 7.62
CA LYS A 645 -15.58 13.17 8.99
C LYS A 645 -14.85 14.44 9.43
N LEU A 646 -13.98 14.99 8.58
CA LEU A 646 -13.25 16.22 8.87
C LEU A 646 -14.16 17.44 9.00
N VAL A 647 -15.16 17.59 8.13
CA VAL A 647 -16.15 18.69 8.24
C VAL A 647 -16.97 18.55 9.52
N THR A 648 -17.34 17.33 9.91
CA THR A 648 -18.23 17.09 11.06
C THR A 648 -17.48 17.24 12.38
N GLU A 649 -16.33 16.59 12.52
CA GLU A 649 -15.57 16.54 13.78
C GLU A 649 -14.70 17.79 14.00
N ARG A 650 -14.11 18.33 12.93
CA ARG A 650 -13.14 19.45 13.02
C ARG A 650 -13.72 20.78 12.57
N ARG A 651 -14.95 20.77 12.03
CA ARG A 651 -15.65 21.94 11.48
C ARG A 651 -14.85 22.66 10.40
N PHE A 652 -14.00 21.95 9.65
CA PHE A 652 -13.25 22.55 8.56
C PHE A 652 -14.18 23.07 7.45
N GLU A 653 -13.75 24.13 6.77
CA GLU A 653 -14.25 24.52 5.45
C GLU A 653 -13.29 23.95 4.41
N LEU A 654 -13.71 22.91 3.69
CA LEU A 654 -12.85 22.15 2.78
C LEU A 654 -13.03 22.60 1.34
N PHE A 655 -11.90 22.83 0.67
CA PHE A 655 -11.79 23.10 -0.74
C PHE A 655 -11.10 21.90 -1.39
N VAL A 656 -11.88 21.04 -2.04
CA VAL A 656 -11.37 19.82 -2.67
C VAL A 656 -10.80 20.18 -4.03
N HIS A 657 -9.48 20.03 -4.14
CA HIS A 657 -8.74 20.33 -5.35
C HIS A 657 -8.74 19.10 -6.28
N PRO A 658 -9.02 19.26 -7.58
CA PRO A 658 -8.95 18.14 -8.53
C PRO A 658 -7.51 17.66 -8.71
N ILE A 659 -7.30 16.39 -9.00
CA ILE A 659 -5.94 15.87 -9.19
C ILE A 659 -5.34 16.44 -10.48
N PRO A 660 -4.13 17.01 -10.45
CA PRO A 660 -3.45 17.46 -11.65
C PRO A 660 -3.06 16.26 -12.55
N PRO A 661 -3.38 16.27 -13.86
CA PRO A 661 -3.00 15.19 -14.78
C PRO A 661 -1.54 15.34 -15.26
N VAL A 662 -0.59 15.12 -14.34
CA VAL A 662 0.84 15.40 -14.54
C VAL A 662 1.47 14.49 -15.61
N LEU A 663 1.03 13.23 -15.71
CA LEU A 663 1.57 12.25 -16.65
C LEU A 663 0.59 11.97 -17.80
N ASN A 664 1.10 11.87 -19.02
CA ASN A 664 0.30 11.54 -20.22
C ASN A 664 -0.37 10.16 -20.06
N GLU A 665 0.38 9.22 -19.50
CA GLU A 665 0.01 7.82 -19.32
C GLU A 665 -1.22 7.68 -18.41
N THR A 666 -1.24 8.43 -17.31
CA THR A 666 -2.28 8.31 -16.27
C THR A 666 -3.43 9.29 -16.47
N ARG A 667 -3.33 10.21 -17.44
CA ARG A 667 -4.33 11.26 -17.69
C ARG A 667 -5.77 10.76 -17.82
N PRO A 668 -6.09 9.71 -18.61
CA PRO A 668 -7.47 9.23 -18.71
C PRO A 668 -8.04 8.74 -17.36
N LEU A 669 -7.19 8.14 -16.53
CA LEU A 669 -7.56 7.72 -15.17
C LEU A 669 -7.78 8.94 -14.27
N VAL A 670 -6.89 9.93 -14.30
CA VAL A 670 -7.06 11.19 -13.54
C VAL A 670 -8.36 11.91 -13.93
N GLN A 671 -8.67 12.00 -15.23
CA GLN A 671 -9.93 12.61 -15.71
C GLN A 671 -11.15 11.83 -15.20
N THR A 672 -11.10 10.51 -15.24
CA THR A 672 -12.17 9.64 -14.71
C THR A 672 -12.33 9.85 -13.20
N PHE A 673 -11.22 9.92 -12.46
CA PHE A 673 -11.21 10.16 -11.02
C PHE A 673 -11.82 11.52 -10.67
N ASN A 674 -11.36 12.60 -11.31
CA ASN A 674 -11.86 13.95 -11.05
C ASN A 674 -13.35 14.07 -11.37
N ARG A 675 -13.81 13.52 -12.49
CA ARG A 675 -15.24 13.50 -12.85
C ARG A 675 -16.08 12.81 -11.79
N ILE A 676 -15.67 11.62 -11.34
CA ILE A 676 -16.42 10.84 -10.35
C ILE A 676 -16.38 11.55 -8.99
N LEU A 677 -15.22 12.08 -8.58
CA LEU A 677 -15.06 12.85 -7.35
C LEU A 677 -15.96 14.09 -7.32
N GLU A 678 -15.99 14.88 -8.39
CA GLU A 678 -16.85 16.05 -8.53
C GLU A 678 -18.33 15.66 -8.40
N GLN A 679 -18.76 14.68 -9.19
CA GLN A 679 -20.15 14.19 -9.18
C GLN A 679 -20.57 13.74 -7.78
N ARG A 680 -19.70 12.97 -7.09
CA ARG A 680 -19.98 12.45 -5.76
C ARG A 680 -20.04 13.56 -4.71
N LEU A 681 -19.13 14.54 -4.79
CA LEU A 681 -19.10 15.68 -3.89
C LEU A 681 -20.32 16.59 -4.07
N LEU A 682 -20.72 16.87 -5.32
CA LEU A 682 -21.92 17.66 -5.63
C LEU A 682 -23.20 16.95 -5.18
N PHE A 683 -23.30 15.64 -5.42
CA PHE A 683 -24.41 14.83 -4.92
C PHE A 683 -24.47 14.89 -3.39
N TYR A 684 -23.35 14.67 -2.71
CA TYR A 684 -23.26 14.71 -1.26
C TYR A 684 -23.69 16.08 -0.70
N LYS A 685 -23.21 17.17 -1.31
CA LYS A 685 -23.57 18.54 -0.93
C LYS A 685 -25.08 18.78 -1.02
N LYS A 686 -25.74 18.26 -2.06
CA LYS A 686 -27.20 18.36 -2.23
C LYS A 686 -27.95 17.51 -1.22
N ALA A 687 -27.45 16.30 -0.92
CA ALA A 687 -28.08 15.38 0.02
C ALA A 687 -27.96 15.83 1.50
N HIS A 688 -26.93 16.61 1.84
CA HIS A 688 -26.65 17.04 3.22
C HIS A 688 -26.47 18.56 3.34
N PRO A 689 -27.54 19.38 3.22
CA PRO A 689 -27.41 20.85 3.14
C PRO A 689 -26.69 21.50 4.33
N ALA A 690 -26.84 20.94 5.54
CA ALA A 690 -26.22 21.46 6.77
C ALA A 690 -24.68 21.32 6.79
N ILE A 691 -24.14 20.29 6.13
CA ILE A 691 -22.70 19.95 6.12
C ILE A 691 -22.10 20.34 4.76
N GLY A 692 -22.84 20.13 3.67
CA GLY A 692 -22.45 20.39 2.29
C GLY A 692 -22.09 21.85 2.00
N GLY A 693 -22.54 22.80 2.82
CA GLY A 693 -22.13 24.20 2.75
C GLY A 693 -20.64 24.44 3.03
N ARG A 694 -19.94 23.45 3.60
CA ARG A 694 -18.49 23.50 3.94
C ARG A 694 -17.64 22.64 3.02
N LEU A 695 -18.23 21.99 2.02
CA LEU A 695 -17.52 21.21 1.00
C LEU A 695 -17.61 21.95 -0.33
N HIS A 696 -16.45 22.34 -0.85
CA HIS A 696 -16.33 23.12 -2.07
C HIS A 696 -15.47 22.38 -3.07
N TRP A 697 -16.00 22.09 -4.26
CA TRP A 697 -15.18 21.73 -5.40
C TRP A 697 -14.44 22.98 -5.89
N LEU A 698 -13.15 22.84 -6.15
CA LEU A 698 -12.38 23.88 -6.82
C LEU A 698 -12.45 23.68 -8.33
N ASP A 699 -12.72 24.77 -9.03
CA ASP A 699 -12.54 24.81 -10.48
C ASP A 699 -11.06 24.56 -10.81
N PHE A 700 -10.81 23.89 -11.93
CA PHE A 700 -9.47 23.38 -12.24
C PHE A 700 -9.17 23.35 -13.74
N VAL A 701 -7.86 23.30 -14.00
CA VAL A 701 -7.11 23.34 -15.26
C VAL A 701 -7.51 22.26 -16.28
N ALA A 702 -8.58 21.49 -16.09
CA ALA A 702 -9.02 20.48 -17.08
C ALA A 702 -9.28 21.11 -18.45
N ASP A 703 -9.80 22.35 -18.48
CA ASP A 703 -10.04 23.14 -19.69
C ASP A 703 -8.78 23.84 -20.24
N LEU A 704 -7.66 23.80 -19.50
CA LEU A 704 -6.36 24.37 -19.89
C LEU A 704 -5.43 23.30 -20.46
N LEU A 705 -5.94 22.10 -20.74
CA LEU A 705 -5.24 21.06 -21.47
C LEU A 705 -6.04 20.70 -22.73
N THR A 706 -5.37 20.61 -23.87
CA THR A 706 -5.92 20.09 -25.12
C THR A 706 -6.40 18.65 -24.95
N VAL A 707 -7.16 18.11 -25.93
CA VAL A 707 -7.58 16.70 -25.93
C VAL A 707 -6.37 15.75 -25.88
N GLU A 708 -5.25 16.20 -26.46
CA GLU A 708 -3.95 15.54 -26.47
C GLU A 708 -3.15 15.78 -25.16
N GLY A 709 -3.63 16.68 -24.32
CA GLY A 709 -3.09 16.99 -23.00
C GLY A 709 -1.86 17.89 -22.99
N LEU A 710 -1.65 18.64 -24.08
CA LEU A 710 -0.76 19.79 -24.11
C LEU A 710 -1.43 20.98 -23.42
N PRO A 711 -0.68 21.87 -22.73
CA PRO A 711 -1.20 23.14 -22.26
C PRO A 711 -1.92 23.86 -23.40
N VAL A 712 -3.16 24.30 -23.17
CA VAL A 712 -3.83 25.21 -24.08
C VAL A 712 -3.04 26.52 -24.01
N PRO A 713 -2.53 27.06 -25.14
CA PRO A 713 -1.81 28.33 -25.14
C PRO A 713 -2.68 29.40 -24.49
N PHE A 714 -2.26 29.91 -23.33
CA PHE A 714 -2.97 30.90 -22.52
C PHE A 714 -3.58 32.01 -23.39
N PRO A 715 -4.88 32.28 -23.29
CA PRO A 715 -5.36 33.64 -23.25
C PRO A 715 -5.39 34.06 -21.79
N LEU A 716 -4.72 35.17 -21.47
CA LEU A 716 -4.88 35.90 -20.21
C LEU A 716 -6.34 35.88 -19.74
N PHE A 717 -6.61 35.30 -18.57
CA PHE A 717 -7.88 35.51 -17.88
C PHE A 717 -7.63 35.97 -16.45
N CYS A 718 -8.18 37.17 -16.20
CA CYS A 718 -8.18 37.94 -14.97
C CYS A 718 -8.83 37.21 -13.79
#